data_AF-A0A963QRC0-F1
#
_entry.id   AF-A0A963QRC0-F1
#
_cell.length_a   1.000
_cell.length_b   1.000
_cell.length_c   1.000
_cell.angle_alpha   90.00
_cell.angle_beta   90.00
_cell.angle_gamma   90.00
#
_symmetry.space_group_name_H-M   'P 1'
#
loop_
_entity.id
_entity.type
_entity.pdbx_description
1 polymer ?
#
loop_
_entity_poly.entity_id
_entity_poly.type
_entity_poly.pdbx_seq_one_letter_code
_entity_poly.pdbx_strand_id
1 'polypeptide(L)'
;MIAGKEHISAFARTHRTQVTRLKSAASLAMLVLLTTVGSSQAQTSNCAPQPDCKNHLRGANQDDSTTGTLPVGKNTEIEIAQDDPALPFSISVDGQPLSGTKKPADQKRTTDLALEAVDIQVKFDGLETRTQLNVSTDPIRQAYQAGSEIDFLATSNYWSWIERAQIRIYEAGQEKRGLPVHTIPIAHDGTAKWVMPNDGPRKLSYVLRVYDRKGNYDETVPLQLARTTAIIEQHQPGPLAVAPGQSQDATAVRNIPVFGGVVTVYGRNVPDRNHVVVLGEPVPVDQTGAFVVQRILPPGDHQVSVEVNDQSGHGLEFNRDINIPSNEWFYVGLADLTVGHRFADKGIEAVKPGEYDSLYSKGRLAFYLKGKVKGSTLITASADTGEDDVRDILKGLDSKDPRQFLRRIDPDRYYPVYGDDSTAIEDAPTRGKFYVRIERGDSHAMWGNFKTRITGTQFLRNERALYGASAVYRSTQASPNRDERNTEASLYAAQPGTLPQHDVLRGTGGSVYFLKYQDITIGSETVAIETRDRITGQVINRQVLQYGEDYTINYTQGIVSLTRPLSSTAAEGGVVRSDTLGGSHLNLAVSYEYTPAASNVGGYVYGGRAQQWLGSHMRVGVTGMNEKTGSADQLLYGADVRLQRSQNTYVEAEIARSQGPGFGSSYSTDGGLTIDDIPTAGTKSRKADAYRLNARGDLGELTDGAIKGDLEVSYEHLQSGFSSLDQQVTANKDSLLAKGNVKLTSALTLGGSYSDLRIA
;
A
#
# COMPACT_ATOMS: atom_id res chain seq x y z
N MET A 1 43.54 -46.24 -6.68
CA MET A 1 44.46 -45.69 -7.70
C MET A 1 44.86 -44.30 -7.22
N ILE A 2 45.97 -44.19 -6.48
CA ILE A 2 47.29 -43.66 -6.94
C ILE A 2 47.13 -42.17 -7.31
N ALA A 3 47.41 -41.19 -6.45
CA ALA A 3 48.65 -40.73 -5.79
C ALA A 3 49.17 -39.43 -6.45
N GLY A 4 49.66 -38.49 -5.64
CA GLY A 4 50.30 -37.26 -6.12
C GLY A 4 50.50 -36.20 -5.03
N LYS A 5 51.36 -36.50 -4.04
CA LYS A 5 51.99 -35.53 -3.13
C LYS A 5 53.31 -35.09 -3.77
N GLU A 6 53.62 -33.80 -3.79
CA GLU A 6 55.01 -33.32 -3.69
C GLU A 6 55.08 -32.03 -2.86
N HIS A 7 55.99 -32.05 -1.88
CA HIS A 7 56.54 -30.93 -1.14
C HIS A 7 57.74 -30.37 -1.93
N ILE A 8 58.01 -29.06 -1.85
CA ILE A 8 59.38 -28.51 -1.77
C ILE A 8 59.34 -27.18 -1.00
N SER A 9 60.35 -27.03 -0.15
CA SER A 9 60.61 -25.99 0.84
C SER A 9 61.45 -24.81 0.31
N ALA A 10 61.19 -23.64 0.91
CA ALA A 10 62.12 -22.59 1.33
C ALA A 10 63.08 -21.92 0.32
N PHE A 11 63.00 -20.59 0.22
CA PHE A 11 64.19 -19.72 0.32
C PHE A 11 63.81 -18.32 0.79
N ALA A 12 64.50 -17.85 1.82
CA ALA A 12 64.39 -16.53 2.41
C ALA A 12 65.18 -15.50 1.58
N ARG A 13 64.68 -14.26 1.48
CA ARG A 13 65.52 -13.08 1.27
C ARG A 13 64.91 -11.85 1.95
N THR A 14 65.67 -11.35 2.90
CA THR A 14 65.57 -10.09 3.64
C THR A 14 65.74 -8.88 2.71
N HIS A 15 64.99 -7.80 2.96
CA HIS A 15 65.53 -6.44 2.86
C HIS A 15 64.75 -5.44 3.74
N ARG A 16 65.49 -4.79 4.63
CA ARG A 16 65.15 -3.61 5.44
C ARG A 16 65.15 -2.34 4.57
N THR A 17 64.18 -1.46 4.80
CA THR A 17 64.34 0.02 4.71
C THR A 17 63.13 0.67 5.39
N GLN A 18 63.26 1.03 6.68
CA GLN A 18 63.43 2.39 7.20
C GLN A 18 62.41 3.43 6.70
N VAL A 19 61.54 3.79 7.64
CA VAL A 19 60.51 4.84 7.63
C VAL A 19 61.17 6.19 7.93
N THR A 20 60.92 7.18 7.08
CA THR A 20 61.27 8.58 7.32
C THR A 20 60.05 9.33 7.85
N ARG A 21 60.20 9.93 9.04
CA ARG A 21 59.23 10.85 9.66
C ARG A 21 59.21 12.18 8.92
N LEU A 22 58.02 12.79 8.75
CA LEU A 22 57.89 14.24 8.77
C LEU A 22 56.78 14.67 9.75
N LYS A 23 57.11 15.68 10.54
CA LYS A 23 56.31 16.32 11.59
C LYS A 23 55.74 17.65 11.09
N SER A 24 54.52 17.99 11.54
CA SER A 24 53.96 19.35 11.71
C SER A 24 52.52 19.18 12.24
N ALA A 25 52.05 19.55 13.45
CA ALA A 25 52.17 20.75 14.30
C ALA A 25 51.82 22.04 13.53
N ALA A 26 50.91 22.93 13.92
CA ALA A 26 50.04 23.11 15.09
C ALA A 26 49.13 24.35 14.82
N SER A 27 48.27 24.71 15.79
CA SER A 27 47.49 25.97 15.96
C SER A 27 46.09 25.92 15.35
N LEU A 28 44.97 25.81 16.08
CA LEU A 28 44.43 26.57 17.23
C LEU A 28 44.08 28.02 16.90
N ALA A 29 42.77 28.31 16.77
CA ALA A 29 42.19 29.64 16.93
C ALA A 29 40.81 29.51 17.58
N MET A 30 40.60 30.37 18.58
CA MET A 30 39.56 30.41 19.59
C MET A 30 38.59 31.54 19.25
N LEU A 31 37.27 31.37 19.46
CA LEU A 31 36.38 32.51 19.75
C LEU A 31 35.13 32.08 20.53
N VAL A 32 34.63 33.06 21.29
CA VAL A 32 33.92 32.99 22.56
C VAL A 32 32.63 33.82 22.48
N LEU A 33 31.58 33.35 23.17
CA LEU A 33 30.35 34.00 23.68
C LEU A 33 29.36 34.72 22.73
N LEU A 34 28.06 34.40 22.89
CA LEU A 34 27.08 35.33 23.50
C LEU A 34 25.75 34.64 23.88
N THR A 35 25.34 34.86 25.14
CA THR A 35 24.08 34.47 25.77
C THR A 35 23.16 35.68 25.87
N THR A 36 21.87 35.55 25.52
CA THR A 36 20.79 36.37 26.07
C THR A 36 19.49 35.55 26.13
N VAL A 37 18.98 35.33 27.34
CA VAL A 37 17.66 34.74 27.62
C VAL A 37 16.74 35.89 28.01
N GLY A 38 15.67 36.11 27.24
CA GLY A 38 14.60 37.04 27.57
C GLY A 38 13.37 36.27 28.06
N SER A 39 12.91 36.57 29.27
CA SER A 39 11.70 36.05 29.89
C SER A 39 10.49 36.92 29.55
N SER A 40 9.38 36.33 29.08
CA SER A 40 8.09 37.00 28.97
C SER A 40 7.03 36.27 29.81
N GLN A 41 6.46 36.97 30.79
CA GLN A 41 5.28 36.55 31.55
C GLN A 41 4.00 37.01 30.80
N ALA A 42 2.97 36.16 30.77
CA ALA A 42 1.63 36.53 30.31
C ALA A 42 0.67 36.63 31.50
N GLN A 43 0.03 37.80 31.67
CA GLN A 43 -1.09 38.06 32.58
C GLN A 43 -2.40 37.64 31.91
N THR A 44 -3.28 36.97 32.66
CA THR A 44 -4.66 36.64 32.26
C THR A 44 -5.65 37.66 32.84
N SER A 45 -6.55 38.19 32.01
CA SER A 45 -7.68 39.02 32.44
C SER A 45 -9.01 38.30 32.19
N ASN A 46 -9.79 38.14 33.26
CA ASN A 46 -11.15 37.58 33.31
C ASN A 46 -12.21 38.56 32.75
N CYS A 47 -13.25 38.05 32.08
CA CYS A 47 -14.52 38.76 31.89
C CYS A 47 -15.73 37.83 32.09
N ALA A 48 -16.71 38.29 32.89
CA ALA A 48 -18.01 37.69 33.17
C ALA A 48 -19.14 38.40 32.37
N PRO A 49 -20.39 37.89 32.30
CA PRO A 49 -21.26 38.11 31.15
C PRO A 49 -22.18 39.35 31.26
N GLN A 50 -22.17 40.18 30.21
CA GLN A 50 -23.25 41.10 29.85
C GLN A 50 -23.72 40.80 28.41
N PRO A 51 -24.93 41.24 27.99
CA PRO A 51 -25.68 40.63 26.88
C PRO A 51 -25.18 40.91 25.45
N ASP A 52 -24.04 41.59 25.26
CA ASP A 52 -23.57 42.00 23.93
C ASP A 52 -22.12 41.57 23.61
N CYS A 53 -21.67 40.46 24.18
CA CYS A 53 -20.36 39.89 23.85
C CYS A 53 -20.49 38.91 22.67
N LYS A 54 -20.12 39.34 21.46
CA LYS A 54 -19.95 38.46 20.30
C LYS A 54 -18.64 37.67 20.46
N ASN A 55 -18.73 36.34 20.59
CA ASN A 55 -17.58 35.44 20.57
C ASN A 55 -16.88 35.50 19.20
N HIS A 56 -15.83 36.30 19.08
CA HIS A 56 -14.79 36.06 18.09
C HIS A 56 -13.84 35.01 18.66
N LEU A 57 -14.01 33.76 18.26
CA LEU A 57 -12.95 32.74 18.36
C LEU A 57 -11.83 33.15 17.39
N ARG A 58 -10.95 34.05 17.84
CA ARG A 58 -9.68 34.38 17.18
C ARG A 58 -8.61 33.50 17.82
N GLY A 59 -8.17 32.48 17.09
CA GLY A 59 -7.02 31.66 17.48
C GLY A 59 -5.72 32.47 17.41
N ALA A 60 -4.80 32.21 18.32
CA ALA A 60 -3.53 32.92 18.51
C ALA A 60 -2.47 32.65 17.41
N ASN A 61 -2.88 32.54 16.14
CA ASN A 61 -2.03 32.22 14.99
C ASN A 61 -1.97 33.36 13.94
N GLN A 62 -2.28 34.61 14.29
CA GLN A 62 -2.29 35.71 13.32
C GLN A 62 -1.57 37.01 13.72
N ASP A 63 -0.78 37.04 14.80
CA ASP A 63 0.03 38.22 15.15
C ASP A 63 1.54 37.89 15.24
N ASP A 64 2.08 37.20 14.23
CA ASP A 64 3.49 37.43 13.83
C ASP A 64 3.70 37.05 12.35
N SER A 65 3.65 38.04 11.47
CA SER A 65 4.11 37.93 10.08
C SER A 65 5.21 38.96 9.84
N THR A 66 6.17 39.05 10.77
CA THR A 66 7.44 39.69 10.47
C THR A 66 8.33 38.68 9.73
N THR A 67 8.38 38.80 8.41
CA THR A 67 9.33 38.07 7.58
C THR A 67 10.73 38.64 7.81
N GLY A 68 11.54 37.92 8.60
CA GLY A 68 12.98 38.13 8.61
C GLY A 68 13.56 37.80 7.24
N THR A 69 14.38 38.70 6.69
CA THR A 69 15.12 38.48 5.46
C THR A 69 16.20 37.44 5.71
N LEU A 70 16.07 36.26 5.09
CA LEU A 70 17.14 35.27 5.03
C LEU A 70 18.12 35.67 3.90
N PRO A 71 19.39 35.97 4.20
CA PRO A 71 20.39 36.12 3.16
C PRO A 71 20.66 34.74 2.52
N VAL A 72 20.31 34.59 1.26
CA VAL A 72 20.66 33.42 0.44
C VAL A 72 22.18 33.39 0.27
N GLY A 73 22.83 32.33 0.74
CA GLY A 73 24.25 32.10 0.54
C GLY A 73 24.58 31.97 -0.95
N LYS A 74 25.76 32.46 -1.36
CA LYS A 74 26.23 32.32 -2.74
C LYS A 74 26.31 30.84 -3.13
N ASN A 75 25.85 30.53 -4.34
CA ASN A 75 26.02 29.23 -4.96
C ASN A 75 27.53 28.90 -5.06
N THR A 76 27.98 27.82 -4.43
CA THR A 76 29.41 27.40 -4.39
C THR A 76 29.71 26.17 -5.23
N GLU A 77 28.84 25.83 -6.18
CA GLU A 77 29.12 24.74 -7.11
C GLU A 77 30.27 25.13 -8.05
N ILE A 78 31.37 24.39 -7.95
CA ILE A 78 32.51 24.49 -8.87
C ILE A 78 32.35 23.35 -9.88
N GLU A 79 31.85 23.66 -11.07
CA GLU A 79 31.94 22.76 -12.22
C GLU A 79 33.41 22.60 -12.63
N ILE A 80 33.90 21.37 -12.68
CA ILE A 80 35.20 21.04 -13.27
C ILE A 80 34.94 20.60 -14.72
N ALA A 81 35.24 21.50 -15.66
CA ALA A 81 35.18 21.22 -17.09
C ALA A 81 36.37 20.36 -17.55
N GLN A 82 36.12 19.43 -18.47
CA GLN A 82 37.16 18.78 -19.28
C GLN A 82 37.80 19.80 -20.26
N ASP A 83 39.13 19.78 -20.39
CA ASP A 83 39.95 20.42 -21.46
C ASP A 83 39.42 20.02 -22.86
N ASP A 84 39.40 20.81 -23.96
CA ASP A 84 40.21 21.89 -24.55
C ASP A 84 39.43 22.44 -25.80
N PRO A 85 39.87 23.37 -26.68
CA PRO A 85 40.52 24.68 -26.53
C PRO A 85 39.63 25.89 -26.97
N ALA A 86 39.89 27.03 -26.33
CA ALA A 86 39.76 28.44 -26.77
C ALA A 86 38.67 28.88 -27.78
N LEU A 87 37.54 29.42 -27.30
CA LEU A 87 36.69 30.39 -28.00
C LEU A 87 35.92 31.30 -26.99
N PRO A 88 35.43 32.50 -27.39
CA PRO A 88 35.50 33.74 -26.61
C PRO A 88 34.47 33.82 -25.49
N PHE A 89 34.84 34.42 -24.36
CA PHE A 89 33.90 34.67 -23.27
C PHE A 89 32.89 35.76 -23.67
N SER A 90 31.63 35.57 -23.25
CA SER A 90 30.55 36.55 -23.37
C SER A 90 30.00 36.84 -21.98
N ILE A 91 29.89 38.12 -21.62
CA ILE A 91 29.31 38.59 -20.37
C ILE A 91 27.90 39.08 -20.69
N SER A 92 26.89 38.57 -19.99
CA SER A 92 25.50 39.03 -20.10
C SER A 92 24.89 39.22 -18.72
N VAL A 93 24.00 40.20 -18.60
CA VAL A 93 23.13 40.40 -17.43
C VAL A 93 21.69 40.33 -17.95
N ASP A 94 20.85 39.52 -17.31
CA ASP A 94 19.44 39.30 -17.70
C ASP A 94 19.24 38.87 -19.17
N GLY A 95 20.13 38.00 -19.67
CA GLY A 95 20.07 37.48 -21.05
C GLY A 95 20.51 38.48 -22.13
N GLN A 96 20.78 39.74 -21.77
CA GLN A 96 21.30 40.77 -22.67
C GLN A 96 22.84 40.75 -22.66
N PRO A 97 23.52 40.57 -23.81
CA PRO A 97 24.97 40.55 -23.86
C PRO A 97 25.55 41.96 -23.61
N LEU A 98 26.43 42.08 -22.61
CA LEU A 98 27.19 43.28 -22.27
C LEU A 98 28.53 43.35 -23.01
N SER A 99 29.16 42.20 -23.33
CA SER A 99 30.40 42.13 -24.14
C SER A 99 30.72 40.70 -24.58
N GLY A 100 31.35 40.52 -25.76
CA GLY A 100 31.77 39.23 -26.32
C GLY A 100 30.95 38.76 -27.55
N THR A 101 31.39 37.69 -28.21
CA THR A 101 30.67 37.10 -29.36
C THR A 101 29.30 36.58 -28.93
N LYS A 102 28.23 37.00 -29.65
CA LYS A 102 26.85 36.53 -29.45
C LYS A 102 26.79 35.01 -29.52
N LYS A 103 26.74 34.34 -28.37
CA LYS A 103 26.26 32.95 -28.28
C LYS A 103 24.74 32.96 -28.57
N PRO A 104 24.15 31.85 -29.05
CA PRO A 104 22.70 31.69 -29.04
C PRO A 104 22.22 31.97 -27.62
N ALA A 105 21.24 32.86 -27.46
CA ALA A 105 20.70 33.19 -26.16
C ALA A 105 20.39 31.89 -25.39
N ASP A 106 20.79 31.83 -24.13
CA ASP A 106 20.41 30.74 -23.24
C ASP A 106 18.89 30.80 -23.05
N GLN A 107 18.17 30.17 -23.99
CA GLN A 107 16.71 30.24 -24.08
C GLN A 107 16.10 29.85 -22.73
N LYS A 108 16.69 28.86 -22.04
CA LYS A 108 16.29 28.42 -20.70
C LYS A 108 16.16 29.57 -19.70
N ARG A 109 17.13 30.49 -19.65
CA ARG A 109 17.13 31.59 -18.66
C ARG A 109 16.20 32.75 -19.00
N THR A 110 15.95 33.00 -20.28
CA THR A 110 14.97 34.03 -20.71
C THR A 110 13.55 33.54 -20.39
N THR A 111 13.35 32.24 -20.55
CA THR A 111 12.10 31.58 -20.22
C THR A 111 11.88 31.50 -18.70
N ASP A 112 12.92 31.25 -17.89
CA ASP A 112 12.86 31.31 -16.42
C ASP A 112 12.43 32.69 -15.88
N LEU A 113 12.87 33.78 -16.52
CA LEU A 113 12.47 35.16 -16.15
C LEU A 113 11.02 35.48 -16.54
N ALA A 114 10.49 34.89 -17.61
CA ALA A 114 9.08 35.00 -17.97
C ALA A 114 8.17 34.16 -17.04
N LEU A 115 8.68 33.02 -16.54
CA LEU A 115 8.01 32.18 -15.54
C LEU A 115 7.86 32.89 -14.18
N GLU A 116 8.79 33.75 -13.79
CA GLU A 116 8.73 34.49 -12.52
C GLU A 116 7.53 35.47 -12.46
N ALA A 117 7.02 35.92 -13.61
CA ALA A 117 5.84 36.79 -13.68
C ALA A 117 4.50 36.07 -13.45
N VAL A 118 4.44 34.74 -13.59
CA VAL A 118 3.22 33.90 -13.43
C VAL A 118 3.46 32.68 -12.53
N ASP A 119 4.59 32.64 -11.81
CA ASP A 119 5.11 31.53 -10.99
C ASP A 119 4.65 30.12 -11.42
N ILE A 120 5.00 29.78 -12.65
CA ILE A 120 4.78 28.45 -13.23
C ILE A 120 6.04 27.62 -13.01
N GLN A 121 5.88 26.39 -12.53
CA GLN A 121 6.95 25.44 -12.28
C GLN A 121 6.64 24.11 -12.96
N VAL A 122 7.64 23.60 -13.70
CA VAL A 122 7.61 22.25 -14.26
C VAL A 122 8.58 21.39 -13.46
N LYS A 123 8.05 20.34 -12.81
CA LYS A 123 8.82 19.36 -12.03
C LYS A 123 8.73 17.99 -12.69
N PHE A 124 9.85 17.28 -12.69
CA PHE A 124 9.95 15.90 -13.13
C PHE A 124 10.23 14.99 -11.92
N ASP A 125 9.56 13.85 -11.87
CA ASP A 125 9.82 12.74 -10.94
C ASP A 125 9.75 11.42 -11.73
N GLY A 126 10.87 10.73 -11.89
CA GLY A 126 10.90 9.46 -12.59
C GLY A 126 10.96 8.23 -11.67
N LEU A 127 10.96 8.37 -10.35
CA LEU A 127 10.97 7.24 -9.41
C LEU A 127 9.61 6.95 -8.79
N GLU A 128 8.71 7.93 -8.74
CA GLU A 128 7.32 7.75 -8.32
C GLU A 128 6.35 7.93 -9.48
N THR A 129 5.64 6.85 -9.86
CA THR A 129 4.61 6.90 -10.90
C THR A 129 3.29 6.38 -10.34
N ARG A 130 2.44 7.27 -9.82
CA ARG A 130 1.07 6.93 -9.40
C ARG A 130 0.11 7.24 -10.54
N THR A 131 -0.57 6.21 -11.04
CA THR A 131 -1.59 6.34 -12.09
C THR A 131 -2.91 6.85 -11.50
N GLN A 132 -3.57 7.77 -12.20
CA GLN A 132 -4.87 8.31 -11.83
C GLN A 132 -5.82 8.16 -13.01
N LEU A 133 -7.01 7.60 -12.77
CA LEU A 133 -8.10 7.50 -13.73
C LEU A 133 -9.41 7.83 -13.03
N ASN A 134 -10.20 8.71 -13.63
CA ASN A 134 -11.50 9.07 -13.09
C ASN A 134 -12.49 9.43 -14.20
N VAL A 135 -13.76 9.47 -13.83
CA VAL A 135 -14.84 9.92 -14.68
C VAL A 135 -15.90 10.64 -13.84
N SER A 136 -16.48 11.67 -14.42
CA SER A 136 -17.58 12.42 -13.83
C SER A 136 -18.60 12.81 -14.89
N THR A 137 -19.75 13.29 -14.45
CA THR A 137 -20.65 14.06 -15.31
C THR A 137 -20.32 15.54 -15.18
N ASP A 138 -20.53 16.29 -16.26
CA ASP A 138 -20.34 17.73 -16.29
C ASP A 138 -21.65 18.44 -16.69
N PRO A 139 -22.31 19.19 -15.80
CA PRO A 139 -21.99 19.35 -14.37
C PRO A 139 -22.25 18.06 -13.58
N ILE A 140 -21.62 17.91 -12.40
CA ILE A 140 -21.82 16.73 -11.53
C ILE A 140 -23.28 16.58 -11.15
N ARG A 141 -23.95 15.56 -11.67
CA ARG A 141 -25.31 15.18 -11.28
C ARG A 141 -25.47 13.68 -11.29
N GLN A 142 -26.36 13.21 -10.42
CA GLN A 142 -26.72 11.79 -10.32
C GLN A 142 -28.10 11.48 -10.91
N ALA A 143 -28.89 12.50 -11.27
CA ALA A 143 -30.25 12.33 -11.76
C ALA A 143 -30.55 13.21 -12.97
N TYR A 144 -31.15 12.62 -14.00
CA TYR A 144 -31.46 13.27 -15.26
C TYR A 144 -32.87 12.89 -15.72
N GLN A 145 -33.52 13.80 -16.45
CA GLN A 145 -34.78 13.48 -17.10
C GLN A 145 -34.55 12.64 -18.34
N ALA A 146 -35.56 11.86 -18.73
CA ALA A 146 -35.61 11.24 -20.05
C ALA A 146 -35.39 12.30 -21.15
N GLY A 147 -34.53 12.00 -22.13
CA GLY A 147 -34.17 12.90 -23.21
C GLY A 147 -33.12 13.97 -22.86
N SER A 148 -32.70 14.09 -21.60
CA SER A 148 -31.61 15.02 -21.23
C SER A 148 -30.27 14.53 -21.78
N GLU A 149 -29.48 15.45 -22.33
CA GLU A 149 -28.07 15.21 -22.65
C GLU A 149 -27.25 15.17 -21.35
N ILE A 150 -26.32 14.22 -21.31
CA ILE A 150 -25.36 14.01 -20.24
C ILE A 150 -23.99 14.10 -20.86
N ASP A 151 -23.20 15.09 -20.42
CA ASP A 151 -21.79 15.18 -20.74
C ASP A 151 -20.99 14.43 -19.67
N PHE A 152 -20.07 13.58 -20.11
CA PHE A 152 -19.10 12.89 -19.29
C PHE A 152 -17.72 13.49 -19.51
N LEU A 153 -16.96 13.61 -18.42
CA LEU A 153 -15.56 14.02 -18.44
C LEU A 153 -14.70 12.89 -17.88
N ALA A 154 -13.87 12.29 -18.72
CA ALA A 154 -12.85 11.33 -18.34
C ALA A 154 -11.54 12.05 -18.06
N THR A 155 -10.89 11.75 -16.94
CA THR A 155 -9.58 12.31 -16.58
C THR A 155 -8.57 11.19 -16.36
N SER A 156 -7.35 11.38 -16.86
CA SER A 156 -6.24 10.45 -16.65
C SER A 156 -4.91 11.18 -16.68
N ASN A 157 -3.95 10.73 -15.87
CA ASN A 157 -2.57 11.19 -15.99
C ASN A 157 -1.71 10.27 -16.89
N TYR A 158 -2.30 9.28 -17.56
CA TYR A 158 -1.56 8.29 -18.36
C TYR A 158 -2.22 8.04 -19.73
N TRP A 159 -2.78 9.08 -20.35
CA TRP A 159 -3.38 9.02 -21.69
C TRP A 159 -2.45 8.43 -22.77
N SER A 160 -1.13 8.60 -22.63
CA SER A 160 -0.14 8.02 -23.55
C SER A 160 -0.16 6.49 -23.63
N TRP A 161 -0.74 5.78 -22.64
CA TRP A 161 -0.89 4.32 -22.66
C TRP A 161 -2.31 3.86 -23.04
N ILE A 162 -3.23 4.80 -23.21
CA ILE A 162 -4.64 4.52 -23.53
C ILE A 162 -4.82 4.62 -25.05
N GLU A 163 -5.13 3.50 -25.68
CA GLU A 163 -5.48 3.42 -27.10
C GLU A 163 -6.96 3.77 -27.32
N ARG A 164 -7.83 3.40 -26.38
CA ARG A 164 -9.27 3.63 -26.48
C ARG A 164 -9.92 3.75 -25.12
N ALA A 165 -10.85 4.68 -24.98
CA ALA A 165 -11.64 4.89 -23.77
C ALA A 165 -13.14 4.84 -24.08
N GLN A 166 -13.94 4.31 -23.14
CA GLN A 166 -15.38 4.21 -23.28
C GLN A 166 -16.09 4.30 -21.92
N ILE A 167 -17.24 4.97 -21.88
CA ILE A 167 -18.22 4.85 -20.81
C ILE A 167 -19.05 3.60 -21.02
N ARG A 168 -19.24 2.79 -19.98
CA ARG A 168 -20.14 1.65 -19.99
C ARG A 168 -21.24 1.88 -18.97
N ILE A 169 -22.49 1.82 -19.40
CA ILE A 169 -23.67 2.06 -18.58
C ILE A 169 -24.37 0.73 -18.31
N TYR A 170 -24.71 0.47 -17.05
CA TYR A 170 -25.38 -0.73 -16.58
C TYR A 170 -26.69 -0.38 -15.85
N GLU A 171 -27.56 -1.38 -15.68
CA GLU A 171 -28.55 -1.31 -14.60
C GLU A 171 -27.82 -1.34 -13.25
N ALA A 172 -28.24 -0.50 -12.30
CA ALA A 172 -27.56 -0.38 -11.02
C ALA A 172 -27.49 -1.74 -10.29
N GLY A 173 -26.29 -2.14 -9.88
CA GLY A 173 -26.02 -3.44 -9.24
C GLY A 173 -25.70 -4.59 -10.23
N GLN A 174 -25.71 -4.33 -11.54
CA GLN A 174 -25.36 -5.30 -12.59
C GLN A 174 -23.99 -5.02 -13.24
N GLU A 175 -23.17 -4.11 -12.71
CA GLU A 175 -21.90 -3.67 -13.32
C GLU A 175 -20.90 -4.81 -13.46
N LYS A 176 -20.96 -5.76 -12.52
CA LYS A 176 -20.10 -6.95 -12.47
C LYS A 176 -20.75 -8.21 -13.07
N ARG A 177 -22.01 -8.12 -13.51
CA ARG A 177 -22.89 -9.28 -13.78
C ARG A 177 -23.59 -9.24 -15.14
N GLY A 178 -23.84 -8.06 -15.71
CA GLY A 178 -24.59 -7.85 -16.95
C GLY A 178 -23.74 -7.33 -18.11
N LEU A 179 -24.25 -7.49 -19.33
CA LEU A 179 -23.77 -6.71 -20.47
C LEU A 179 -24.15 -5.24 -20.26
N PRO A 180 -23.31 -4.29 -20.66
CA PRO A 180 -23.67 -2.87 -20.58
C PRO A 180 -24.90 -2.61 -21.45
N VAL A 181 -25.84 -1.83 -20.92
CA VAL A 181 -27.00 -1.34 -21.65
C VAL A 181 -26.55 -0.40 -22.77
N HIS A 182 -25.56 0.45 -22.49
CA HIS A 182 -24.91 1.31 -23.47
C HIS A 182 -23.40 1.34 -23.30
N THR A 183 -22.69 1.48 -24.42
CA THR A 183 -21.26 1.75 -24.45
C THR A 183 -21.03 2.98 -25.30
N ILE A 184 -20.46 4.04 -24.71
CA ILE A 184 -20.24 5.33 -25.37
C ILE A 184 -18.72 5.54 -25.50
N PRO A 185 -18.17 5.74 -26.70
CA PRO A 185 -16.77 6.06 -26.86
C PRO A 185 -16.44 7.44 -26.27
N ILE A 186 -15.28 7.57 -25.64
CA ILE A 186 -14.71 8.85 -25.22
C ILE A 186 -13.97 9.47 -26.41
N ALA A 187 -14.18 10.76 -26.65
CA ALA A 187 -13.47 11.54 -27.65
C ALA A 187 -12.03 11.86 -27.19
N HIS A 188 -11.21 12.35 -28.12
CA HIS A 188 -9.79 12.64 -27.85
C HIS A 188 -9.56 13.72 -26.77
N ASP A 189 -10.53 14.60 -26.56
CA ASP A 189 -10.52 15.64 -25.52
C ASP A 189 -10.98 15.12 -24.13
N GLY A 190 -11.20 13.81 -24.00
CA GLY A 190 -11.66 13.19 -22.75
C GLY A 190 -13.16 13.30 -22.51
N THR A 191 -13.94 13.86 -23.45
CA THR A 191 -15.39 14.03 -23.28
C THR A 191 -16.21 12.92 -23.95
N ALA A 192 -17.42 12.68 -23.45
CA ALA A 192 -18.43 11.90 -24.15
C ALA A 192 -19.83 12.41 -23.89
N LYS A 193 -20.69 12.31 -24.89
CA LYS A 193 -22.09 12.74 -24.79
C LYS A 193 -23.02 11.55 -24.87
N TRP A 194 -24.05 11.54 -24.03
CA TRP A 194 -25.08 10.52 -24.05
C TRP A 194 -26.45 11.09 -23.69
N VAL A 195 -27.49 10.62 -24.36
CA VAL A 195 -28.87 11.06 -24.08
C VAL A 195 -29.56 10.02 -23.21
N MET A 196 -30.11 10.47 -22.09
CA MET A 196 -30.86 9.61 -21.16
C MET A 196 -32.07 8.97 -21.87
N PRO A 197 -32.17 7.62 -21.96
CA PRO A 197 -33.26 6.94 -22.66
C PRO A 197 -34.62 7.19 -22.04
N ASN A 198 -35.67 7.21 -22.87
CA ASN A 198 -37.05 7.36 -22.43
C ASN A 198 -37.58 6.13 -21.66
N ASP A 199 -37.05 4.95 -21.95
CA ASP A 199 -37.46 3.64 -21.45
C ASP A 199 -36.29 2.82 -20.89
N GLY A 200 -36.57 1.73 -20.15
CA GLY A 200 -35.55 0.92 -19.48
C GLY A 200 -35.43 1.14 -17.96
N PRO A 201 -34.29 0.81 -17.32
CA PRO A 201 -34.15 0.91 -15.86
C PRO A 201 -34.15 2.36 -15.37
N ARG A 202 -34.74 2.60 -14.18
CA ARG A 202 -34.67 3.93 -13.52
C ARG A 202 -33.36 4.16 -12.78
N LYS A 203 -32.76 3.10 -12.25
CA LYS A 203 -31.47 3.16 -11.55
C LYS A 203 -30.42 2.53 -12.46
N LEU A 204 -29.48 3.34 -12.85
CA LEU A 204 -28.36 3.01 -13.72
C LEU A 204 -27.07 3.26 -12.95
N SER A 205 -25.98 2.78 -13.53
CA SER A 205 -24.64 3.12 -13.10
C SER A 205 -23.73 3.18 -14.31
N TYR A 206 -22.61 3.87 -14.18
CA TYR A 206 -21.61 3.99 -15.24
C TYR A 206 -20.20 3.82 -14.71
N VAL A 207 -19.33 3.30 -15.57
CA VAL A 207 -17.89 3.18 -15.35
C VAL A 207 -17.17 3.71 -16.58
N LEU A 208 -15.97 4.25 -16.37
CA LEU A 208 -15.02 4.47 -17.45
C LEU A 208 -14.13 3.24 -17.57
N ARG A 209 -14.06 2.67 -18.78
CA ARG A 209 -13.10 1.61 -19.12
C ARG A 209 -12.17 2.09 -20.22
N VAL A 210 -10.88 2.00 -19.96
CA VAL A 210 -9.82 2.39 -20.90
C VAL A 210 -9.00 1.16 -21.29
N TYR A 211 -8.50 1.11 -22.51
CA TYR A 211 -7.76 -0.03 -23.05
C TYR A 211 -6.41 0.41 -23.61
N ASP A 212 -5.39 -0.40 -23.39
CA ASP A 212 -4.11 -0.27 -24.10
C ASP A 212 -4.15 -0.99 -25.47
N ARG A 213 -3.08 -0.86 -26.24
CA ARG A 213 -2.91 -1.50 -27.56
C ARG A 213 -2.97 -3.03 -27.55
N LYS A 214 -2.74 -3.66 -26.39
CA LYS A 214 -2.77 -5.11 -26.21
C LYS A 214 -4.12 -5.61 -25.70
N GLY A 215 -5.08 -4.70 -25.48
CA GLY A 215 -6.40 -5.00 -24.95
C GLY A 215 -6.44 -5.18 -23.43
N ASN A 216 -5.35 -4.89 -22.70
CA ASN A 216 -5.43 -4.76 -21.25
C ASN A 216 -6.30 -3.53 -20.92
N TYR A 217 -7.04 -3.58 -19.82
CA TYR A 217 -7.94 -2.48 -19.47
C TYR A 217 -7.82 -2.03 -18.02
N ASP A 218 -8.02 -0.74 -17.80
CA ASP A 218 -8.31 -0.18 -16.48
C ASP A 218 -9.79 0.22 -16.43
N GLU A 219 -10.40 0.14 -15.25
CA GLU A 219 -11.81 0.49 -15.06
C GLU A 219 -12.03 1.22 -13.73
N THR A 220 -12.87 2.26 -13.74
CA THR A 220 -13.23 3.02 -12.54
C THR A 220 -14.26 2.30 -11.67
N VAL A 221 -14.40 2.73 -10.42
CA VAL A 221 -15.54 2.35 -9.57
C VAL A 221 -16.85 2.77 -10.25
N PRO A 222 -17.94 1.99 -10.06
CA PRO A 222 -19.23 2.34 -10.61
C PRO A 222 -19.85 3.55 -9.90
N LEU A 223 -20.22 4.56 -10.69
CA LEU A 223 -20.93 5.75 -10.23
C LEU A 223 -22.41 5.65 -10.57
N GLN A 224 -23.26 6.15 -9.68
CA GLN A 224 -24.72 6.04 -9.82
C GLN A 224 -25.28 7.08 -10.79
N LEU A 225 -26.31 6.67 -11.54
CA LEU A 225 -27.08 7.51 -12.44
C LEU A 225 -28.56 7.14 -12.35
N ALA A 226 -29.46 8.10 -12.25
CA ALA A 226 -30.87 7.85 -12.09
C ALA A 226 -31.69 8.59 -13.15
N ARG A 227 -32.64 7.88 -13.77
CA ARG A 227 -33.67 8.52 -14.58
C ARG A 227 -34.82 8.96 -13.70
N THR A 228 -35.16 10.25 -13.77
CA THR A 228 -36.26 10.85 -13.03
C THR A 228 -37.33 11.41 -13.95
N THR A 229 -38.56 11.50 -13.46
CA THR A 229 -39.67 12.23 -14.10
C THR A 229 -39.88 13.61 -13.46
N ALA A 230 -39.19 13.91 -12.36
CA ALA A 230 -39.29 15.20 -11.70
C ALA A 230 -38.60 16.28 -12.54
N ILE A 231 -39.19 17.48 -12.59
CA ILE A 231 -38.51 18.67 -13.10
C ILE A 231 -37.46 19.05 -12.08
N ILE A 232 -36.20 18.69 -12.38
CA ILE A 232 -35.06 19.16 -11.62
C ILE A 232 -34.75 20.56 -12.16
N GLU A 233 -35.03 21.58 -11.35
CA GLU A 233 -34.63 22.96 -11.69
C GLU A 233 -33.14 22.97 -12.03
N GLN A 234 -32.82 23.43 -13.24
CA GLN A 234 -31.45 23.65 -13.66
C GLN A 234 -30.88 24.77 -12.79
N HIS A 235 -30.27 24.41 -11.67
CA HIS A 235 -29.31 25.32 -11.05
C HIS A 235 -28.23 25.53 -12.10
N GLN A 236 -28.12 26.77 -12.58
CA GLN A 236 -26.97 27.17 -13.36
C GLN A 236 -25.74 26.82 -12.52
N PRO A 237 -24.76 26.08 -13.07
CA PRO A 237 -23.48 25.97 -12.40
C PRO A 237 -23.04 27.39 -12.04
N GLY A 238 -22.60 27.61 -10.80
CA GLY A 238 -21.92 28.86 -10.47
C GLY A 238 -20.79 29.11 -11.49
N PRO A 239 -20.31 30.34 -11.68
CA PRO A 239 -19.44 30.74 -12.79
C PRO A 239 -18.09 29.99 -12.89
N LEU A 240 -17.78 29.06 -11.98
CA LEU A 240 -16.53 28.33 -11.91
C LEU A 240 -16.84 26.85 -11.64
N ALA A 241 -16.92 26.06 -12.71
CA ALA A 241 -16.95 24.61 -12.58
C ALA A 241 -15.56 24.13 -12.10
N VAL A 242 -15.48 23.65 -10.86
CA VAL A 242 -14.33 22.82 -10.44
C VAL A 242 -14.39 21.57 -11.31
N ALA A 243 -13.41 21.37 -12.20
CA ALA A 243 -13.37 20.21 -13.09
C ALA A 243 -13.49 18.93 -12.27
N PRO A 244 -14.66 18.26 -12.29
CA PRO A 244 -14.91 17.20 -11.34
C PRO A 244 -13.99 16.01 -11.59
N GLY A 245 -13.18 15.65 -10.59
CA GLY A 245 -12.33 14.46 -10.65
C GLY A 245 -10.92 14.67 -11.19
N GLN A 246 -10.50 15.90 -11.49
CA GLN A 246 -9.06 16.20 -11.67
C GLN A 246 -8.32 15.94 -10.34
N SER A 247 -7.17 15.26 -10.42
CA SER A 247 -6.35 14.82 -9.27
C SER A 247 -6.99 13.78 -8.32
N GLN A 248 -8.12 13.18 -8.70
CA GLN A 248 -8.72 12.06 -7.99
C GLN A 248 -8.49 10.76 -8.75
N ASP A 249 -8.31 9.68 -8.01
CA ASP A 249 -8.22 8.35 -8.57
C ASP A 249 -9.44 7.53 -8.17
N ALA A 250 -10.22 7.13 -9.16
CA ALA A 250 -11.41 6.30 -9.00
C ALA A 250 -11.20 4.89 -9.57
N THR A 251 -9.96 4.48 -9.84
CA THR A 251 -9.70 3.20 -10.50
C THR A 251 -10.00 2.01 -9.60
N ALA A 252 -10.93 1.16 -10.00
CA ALA A 252 -11.24 -0.10 -9.33
C ALA A 252 -10.38 -1.28 -9.83
N VAL A 253 -10.08 -1.29 -11.13
CA VAL A 253 -9.31 -2.35 -11.79
C VAL A 253 -8.16 -1.73 -12.56
N ARG A 254 -6.92 -2.21 -12.31
CA ARG A 254 -5.70 -1.74 -12.97
C ARG A 254 -4.98 -2.87 -13.67
N ASN A 255 -4.94 -2.89 -14.99
CA ASN A 255 -4.21 -3.87 -15.79
C ASN A 255 -3.27 -3.26 -16.84
N ILE A 256 -3.37 -1.96 -17.14
CA ILE A 256 -2.51 -1.29 -18.12
C ILE A 256 -1.12 -1.06 -17.50
N PRO A 257 -0.03 -1.59 -18.10
CA PRO A 257 1.32 -1.38 -17.60
C PRO A 257 1.82 0.02 -17.99
N VAL A 258 1.67 0.97 -17.08
CA VAL A 258 2.19 2.34 -17.22
C VAL A 258 3.64 2.42 -16.72
N PHE A 259 4.50 3.10 -17.46
CA PHE A 259 5.93 3.23 -17.16
C PHE A 259 6.49 4.54 -17.71
N GLY A 260 7.51 5.14 -17.09
CA GLY A 260 8.03 6.44 -17.51
C GLY A 260 8.26 7.34 -16.30
N GLY A 261 8.09 8.65 -16.48
CA GLY A 261 8.20 9.63 -15.40
C GLY A 261 7.00 10.57 -15.34
N VAL A 262 6.71 11.05 -14.14
CA VAL A 262 5.67 12.05 -13.86
C VAL A 262 6.24 13.43 -14.13
N VAL A 263 5.52 14.18 -14.96
CA VAL A 263 5.70 15.60 -15.15
C VAL A 263 4.57 16.30 -14.44
N THR A 264 4.91 17.14 -13.46
CA THR A 264 3.98 18.01 -12.78
C THR A 264 4.19 19.43 -13.28
N VAL A 265 3.14 20.04 -13.82
CA VAL A 265 3.11 21.47 -14.12
C VAL A 265 2.19 22.12 -13.11
N TYR A 266 2.74 23.04 -12.33
CA TYR A 266 2.02 23.84 -11.35
C TYR A 266 2.16 25.31 -11.71
N GLY A 267 1.12 26.11 -11.49
CA GLY A 267 1.19 27.56 -11.61
C GLY A 267 0.24 28.25 -10.66
N ARG A 268 0.52 29.52 -10.37
CA ARG A 268 -0.33 30.39 -9.54
C ARG A 268 -0.42 31.79 -10.13
N ASN A 269 -1.36 32.60 -9.64
CA ASN A 269 -1.57 33.97 -10.12
C ASN A 269 -1.93 34.08 -11.62
N VAL A 270 -2.58 33.06 -12.19
CA VAL A 270 -3.15 33.16 -13.54
C VAL A 270 -4.21 34.26 -13.55
N PRO A 271 -4.15 35.24 -14.47
CA PRO A 271 -5.12 36.33 -14.52
C PRO A 271 -6.56 35.84 -14.72
N ASP A 272 -7.51 36.57 -14.12
CA ASP A 272 -8.94 36.29 -14.26
C ASP A 272 -9.34 36.20 -15.74
N ARG A 273 -10.11 35.16 -16.08
CA ARG A 273 -10.64 34.87 -17.42
C ARG A 273 -9.61 34.44 -18.47
N ASN A 274 -8.35 34.26 -18.10
CA ASN A 274 -7.39 33.56 -18.95
C ASN A 274 -7.59 32.04 -18.84
N HIS A 275 -7.24 31.32 -19.91
CA HIS A 275 -7.28 29.86 -19.96
C HIS A 275 -5.86 29.31 -20.05
N VAL A 276 -5.65 28.17 -19.39
CA VAL A 276 -4.36 27.48 -19.38
C VAL A 276 -4.46 26.24 -20.26
N VAL A 277 -3.46 26.02 -21.10
CA VAL A 277 -3.30 24.80 -21.89
C VAL A 277 -1.93 24.21 -21.55
N VAL A 278 -1.88 22.93 -21.18
CA VAL A 278 -0.64 22.22 -20.89
C VAL A 278 -0.57 20.99 -21.77
N LEU A 279 0.54 20.80 -22.50
CA LEU A 279 0.72 19.68 -23.44
C LEU A 279 -0.43 19.60 -24.47
N GLY A 280 -0.97 20.75 -24.88
CA GLY A 280 -2.11 20.85 -25.79
C GLY A 280 -3.49 20.55 -25.17
N GLU A 281 -3.56 20.30 -23.86
CA GLU A 281 -4.82 20.00 -23.15
C GLU A 281 -5.25 21.18 -22.27
N PRO A 282 -6.52 21.62 -22.31
CA PRO A 282 -7.01 22.68 -21.44
C PRO A 282 -6.98 22.24 -19.97
N VAL A 283 -6.43 23.08 -19.10
CA VAL A 283 -6.31 22.83 -17.66
C VAL A 283 -7.19 23.82 -16.90
N PRO A 284 -8.05 23.34 -15.99
CA PRO A 284 -8.88 24.21 -15.16
C PRO A 284 -8.01 25.00 -14.18
N VAL A 285 -8.35 26.28 -14.01
CA VAL A 285 -7.73 27.18 -13.04
C VAL A 285 -8.71 27.43 -11.91
N ASP A 286 -8.24 27.38 -10.67
CA ASP A 286 -9.07 27.62 -9.48
C ASP A 286 -9.35 29.12 -9.24
N GLN A 287 -10.14 29.42 -8.19
CA GLN A 287 -10.54 30.79 -7.86
C GLN A 287 -9.38 31.70 -7.43
N THR A 288 -8.24 31.13 -7.09
CA THR A 288 -7.03 31.84 -6.69
C THR A 288 -6.06 32.05 -7.84
N GLY A 289 -6.45 31.64 -9.06
CA GLY A 289 -5.57 31.66 -10.22
C GLY A 289 -4.52 30.55 -10.20
N ALA A 290 -4.73 29.47 -9.43
CA ALA A 290 -3.80 28.35 -9.35
C ALA A 290 -4.27 27.14 -10.16
N PHE A 291 -3.31 26.37 -10.66
CA PHE A 291 -3.57 25.12 -11.37
C PHE A 291 -2.45 24.11 -11.12
N VAL A 292 -2.79 22.82 -11.20
CA VAL A 292 -1.82 21.73 -11.20
C VAL A 292 -2.28 20.66 -12.16
N VAL A 293 -1.34 20.15 -12.96
CA VAL A 293 -1.57 19.02 -13.85
C VAL A 293 -0.40 18.06 -13.74
N GLN A 294 -0.73 16.77 -13.68
CA GLN A 294 0.25 15.69 -13.70
C GLN A 294 0.05 14.83 -14.94
N ARG A 295 1.13 14.54 -15.65
CA ARG A 295 1.15 13.62 -16.79
C ARG A 295 2.32 12.66 -16.64
N ILE A 296 2.05 11.38 -16.71
CA ILE A 296 3.06 10.35 -16.92
C ILE A 296 3.40 10.40 -18.40
N LEU A 297 4.68 10.52 -18.72
CA LEU A 297 5.17 10.53 -20.09
C LEU A 297 6.14 9.35 -20.30
N PRO A 298 6.14 8.72 -21.49
CA PRO A 298 7.01 7.58 -21.77
C PRO A 298 8.49 7.99 -21.79
N PRO A 299 9.44 7.06 -21.69
CA PRO A 299 10.85 7.39 -21.84
C PRO A 299 11.18 8.05 -23.18
N GLY A 300 12.02 9.07 -23.17
CA GLY A 300 12.39 9.87 -24.35
C GLY A 300 12.40 11.37 -24.09
N ASP A 301 12.71 12.14 -25.13
CA ASP A 301 12.63 13.60 -25.10
C ASP A 301 11.20 14.05 -25.31
N HIS A 302 10.73 14.97 -24.46
CA HIS A 302 9.41 15.58 -24.54
C HIS A 302 9.54 17.10 -24.44
N GLN A 303 8.68 17.80 -25.15
CA GLN A 303 8.52 19.24 -25.01
C GLN A 303 7.25 19.50 -24.22
N VAL A 304 7.40 20.05 -23.02
CA VAL A 304 6.26 20.46 -22.18
C VAL A 304 5.88 21.88 -22.56
N SER A 305 4.80 22.00 -23.32
CA SER A 305 4.18 23.29 -23.63
C SER A 305 3.22 23.71 -22.51
N VAL A 306 3.26 24.98 -22.15
CA VAL A 306 2.33 25.65 -21.23
C VAL A 306 1.92 26.97 -21.86
N GLU A 307 0.65 27.12 -22.16
CA GLU A 307 0.08 28.34 -22.72
C GLU A 307 -0.86 28.97 -21.71
N VAL A 308 -0.75 30.28 -21.52
CA VAL A 308 -1.67 31.09 -20.72
C VAL A 308 -2.25 32.16 -21.64
N ASN A 309 -3.46 31.92 -22.12
CA ASN A 309 -4.08 32.68 -23.19
C ASN A 309 -5.25 33.52 -22.66
N ASP A 310 -5.35 34.76 -23.14
CA ASP A 310 -6.52 35.61 -22.92
C ASP A 310 -7.72 35.18 -23.77
N GLN A 311 -8.85 35.88 -23.64
CA GLN A 311 -10.07 35.56 -24.41
C GLN A 311 -9.94 35.74 -25.92
N SER A 312 -8.93 36.46 -26.39
CA SER A 312 -8.66 36.71 -27.81
C SER A 312 -7.64 35.71 -28.38
N GLY A 313 -7.14 34.78 -27.56
CA GLY A 313 -6.09 33.82 -27.93
C GLY A 313 -4.69 34.42 -27.93
N HIS A 314 -4.50 35.62 -27.38
CA HIS A 314 -3.19 36.20 -27.16
C HIS A 314 -2.69 35.82 -25.77
N GLY A 315 -1.47 35.29 -25.68
CA GLY A 315 -1.00 34.71 -24.43
C GLY A 315 0.50 34.53 -24.35
N LEU A 316 0.92 34.01 -23.21
CA LEU A 316 2.28 33.54 -22.98
C LEU A 316 2.33 32.06 -23.34
N GLU A 317 3.18 31.68 -24.30
CA GLU A 317 3.53 30.29 -24.57
C GLU A 317 4.93 30.01 -23.99
N PHE A 318 5.03 28.90 -23.28
CA PHE A 318 6.24 28.41 -22.64
C PHE A 318 6.50 26.99 -23.12
N ASN A 319 7.72 26.69 -23.54
CA ASN A 319 8.15 25.35 -23.93
C ASN A 319 9.37 24.93 -23.11
N ARG A 320 9.29 23.79 -22.42
CA ARG A 320 10.43 23.18 -21.71
C ARG A 320 10.72 21.79 -22.22
N ASP A 321 11.91 21.63 -22.77
CA ASP A 321 12.41 20.32 -23.16
C ASP A 321 12.84 19.56 -21.90
N ILE A 322 12.31 18.34 -21.75
CA ILE A 322 12.62 17.40 -20.68
C ILE A 322 13.03 16.06 -21.29
N ASN A 323 14.01 15.40 -20.70
CA ASN A 323 14.33 14.03 -21.04
C ASN A 323 13.83 13.11 -19.93
N ILE A 324 13.02 12.11 -20.29
CA ILE A 324 12.58 11.06 -19.37
C ILE A 324 13.50 9.86 -19.56
N PRO A 325 14.44 9.60 -18.63
CA PRO A 325 15.39 8.54 -18.77
C PRO A 325 14.70 7.17 -18.69
N SER A 326 15.16 6.22 -19.51
CA SER A 326 14.71 4.83 -19.39
C SER A 326 15.28 4.14 -18.13
N ASN A 327 16.37 4.67 -17.59
CA ASN A 327 17.00 4.19 -16.37
C ASN A 327 17.32 5.36 -15.44
N GLU A 328 16.85 5.31 -14.20
CA GLU A 328 17.06 6.35 -13.19
C GLU A 328 17.43 5.71 -11.87
N TRP A 329 18.37 6.32 -11.14
CA TRP A 329 18.90 5.75 -9.90
C TRP A 329 19.09 6.85 -8.86
N PHE A 330 18.59 6.58 -7.67
CA PHE A 330 18.85 7.33 -6.45
C PHE A 330 19.56 6.40 -5.47
N TYR A 331 20.64 6.86 -4.86
CA TYR A 331 21.38 6.09 -3.87
C TYR A 331 22.04 7.01 -2.85
N VAL A 332 22.14 6.51 -1.62
CA VAL A 332 22.85 7.16 -0.51
C VAL A 332 23.64 6.09 0.22
N GLY A 333 24.85 6.41 0.67
CA GLY A 333 25.71 5.50 1.41
C GLY A 333 26.37 6.19 2.60
N LEU A 334 26.59 5.44 3.66
CA LEU A 334 27.29 5.84 4.87
C LEU A 334 28.36 4.81 5.18
N ALA A 335 29.55 5.30 5.54
CA ALA A 335 30.64 4.48 6.03
C ALA A 335 31.25 5.16 7.28
N ASP A 336 31.04 4.54 8.43
CA ASP A 336 31.60 5.01 9.70
C ASP A 336 32.78 4.12 10.10
N LEU A 337 33.86 4.74 10.60
CA LEU A 337 35.03 4.05 11.13
C LEU A 337 35.47 4.72 12.42
N THR A 338 35.49 3.96 13.51
CA THR A 338 35.95 4.38 14.82
C THR A 338 37.17 3.57 15.21
N VAL A 339 38.31 4.23 15.38
CA VAL A 339 39.54 3.61 15.89
C VAL A 339 39.88 4.25 17.23
N GLY A 340 40.04 3.43 18.26
CA GLY A 340 40.31 3.92 19.62
C GLY A 340 41.38 3.11 20.33
N HIS A 341 42.13 3.79 21.20
CA HIS A 341 43.11 3.16 22.07
C HIS A 341 42.72 3.41 23.53
N ARG A 342 42.66 2.35 24.35
CA ARG A 342 42.28 2.42 25.76
C ARG A 342 43.51 2.36 26.65
N PHE A 343 43.62 3.32 27.57
CA PHE A 343 44.70 3.41 28.56
C PHE A 343 44.15 3.04 29.94
N ALA A 344 43.91 1.74 30.22
CA ALA A 344 43.40 1.28 31.51
C ALA A 344 44.12 0.01 31.98
N ASP A 345 44.32 -0.12 33.30
CA ASP A 345 44.99 -1.26 33.92
C ASP A 345 44.09 -2.51 34.01
N LYS A 346 44.72 -3.69 33.97
CA LYS A 346 44.12 -5.04 33.85
C LYS A 346 43.25 -5.51 35.04
N GLY A 347 42.78 -4.62 35.91
CA GLY A 347 42.23 -4.94 37.23
C GLY A 347 40.71 -5.09 37.35
N ILE A 348 39.92 -5.03 36.27
CA ILE A 348 38.46 -5.23 36.33
C ILE A 348 38.14 -6.67 35.92
N GLU A 349 38.05 -7.57 36.90
CA GLU A 349 37.92 -9.04 36.74
C GLU A 349 36.57 -9.56 36.21
N ALA A 350 35.61 -8.70 35.84
CA ALA A 350 34.23 -9.13 35.56
C ALA A 350 33.78 -8.99 34.10
N VAL A 351 34.69 -8.98 33.12
CA VAL A 351 34.36 -8.66 31.73
C VAL A 351 34.79 -9.78 30.78
N LYS A 352 34.00 -10.06 29.74
CA LYS A 352 34.21 -11.18 28.81
C LYS A 352 35.54 -11.01 28.03
N PRO A 353 36.23 -12.09 27.63
CA PRO A 353 37.43 -12.01 26.81
C PRO A 353 37.18 -11.23 25.50
N GLY A 354 38.05 -10.25 25.18
CA GLY A 354 37.96 -9.38 23.98
C GLY A 354 37.32 -8.01 24.22
N GLU A 355 36.62 -7.80 25.33
CA GLU A 355 35.91 -6.54 25.60
C GLU A 355 36.87 -5.38 26.00
N TYR A 356 38.15 -5.69 26.27
CA TYR A 356 39.20 -4.78 26.71
C TYR A 356 40.49 -4.83 25.87
N ASP A 357 40.39 -5.03 24.55
CA ASP A 357 41.56 -4.85 23.69
C ASP A 357 42.05 -3.38 23.76
N SER A 358 43.37 -3.21 23.94
CA SER A 358 44.03 -1.90 24.05
C SER A 358 43.86 -1.03 22.79
N LEU A 359 43.65 -1.66 21.64
CA LEU A 359 43.31 -1.04 20.36
C LEU A 359 42.01 -1.69 19.87
N TYR A 360 40.95 -0.90 19.67
CA TYR A 360 39.70 -1.38 19.09
C TYR A 360 39.38 -0.61 17.81
N SER A 361 38.72 -1.30 16.87
CA SER A 361 38.30 -0.73 15.60
C SER A 361 36.87 -1.18 15.28
N LYS A 362 35.94 -0.23 15.31
CA LYS A 362 34.54 -0.46 14.94
C LYS A 362 34.23 0.21 13.60
N GLY A 363 33.28 -0.34 12.88
CA GLY A 363 32.78 0.29 11.67
C GLY A 363 31.30 0.02 11.45
N ARG A 364 30.72 0.78 10.52
CA ARG A 364 29.35 0.58 10.02
C ARG A 364 29.32 0.92 8.54
N LEU A 365 28.66 0.07 7.75
CA LEU A 365 28.32 0.36 6.37
C LEU A 365 26.80 0.34 6.24
N ALA A 366 26.23 1.42 5.72
CA ALA A 366 24.83 1.48 5.39
C ALA A 366 24.64 2.06 3.99
N PHE A 367 23.66 1.56 3.26
CA PHE A 367 23.29 2.15 1.98
C PHE A 367 21.79 2.02 1.74
N TYR A 368 21.30 2.91 0.89
CA TYR A 368 19.99 2.89 0.30
C TYR A 368 20.13 3.09 -1.21
N LEU A 369 19.35 2.34 -1.99
CA LEU A 369 19.32 2.42 -3.43
C LEU A 369 17.88 2.23 -3.91
N LYS A 370 17.42 3.10 -4.80
CA LYS A 370 16.15 2.99 -5.52
C LYS A 370 16.41 3.32 -6.98
N GLY A 371 16.03 2.44 -7.90
CA GLY A 371 16.25 2.69 -9.31
C GLY A 371 15.25 2.02 -10.22
N LYS A 372 14.95 2.68 -11.32
CA LYS A 372 14.08 2.20 -12.38
C LYS A 372 14.94 1.72 -13.54
N VAL A 373 14.65 0.52 -14.06
CA VAL A 373 15.35 -0.12 -15.17
C VAL A 373 14.37 -0.37 -16.32
N LYS A 374 14.75 0.03 -17.53
CA LYS A 374 13.93 -0.06 -18.75
C LYS A 374 12.51 0.52 -18.55
N GLY A 375 12.38 1.58 -17.76
CA GLY A 375 11.14 2.28 -17.44
C GLY A 375 10.13 1.51 -16.56
N SER A 376 10.13 0.18 -16.58
CA SER A 376 9.04 -0.64 -16.01
C SER A 376 9.41 -1.47 -14.78
N THR A 377 10.70 -1.61 -14.47
CA THR A 377 11.18 -2.43 -13.35
C THR A 377 11.79 -1.55 -12.28
N LEU A 378 11.21 -1.55 -11.07
CA LEU A 378 11.72 -0.81 -9.92
C LEU A 378 12.57 -1.74 -9.04
N ILE A 379 13.72 -1.25 -8.61
CA ILE A 379 14.63 -1.95 -7.71
C ILE A 379 14.80 -1.06 -6.49
N THR A 380 14.43 -1.57 -5.32
CA THR A 380 14.70 -0.93 -4.03
C THR A 380 15.60 -1.86 -3.22
N ALA A 381 16.72 -1.34 -2.73
CA ALA A 381 17.66 -2.09 -1.92
C ALA A 381 18.13 -1.24 -0.75
N SER A 382 18.27 -1.85 0.42
CA SER A 382 18.91 -1.21 1.57
C SER A 382 19.71 -2.23 2.35
N ALA A 383 20.79 -1.77 2.96
CA ALA A 383 21.51 -2.55 3.94
C ALA A 383 22.07 -1.66 5.04
N ASP A 384 22.16 -2.18 6.24
CA ASP A 384 22.83 -1.53 7.37
C ASP A 384 23.49 -2.62 8.22
N THR A 385 24.82 -2.61 8.28
CA THR A 385 25.58 -3.60 9.04
C THR A 385 25.38 -3.44 10.55
N GLY A 386 24.89 -2.29 11.01
CA GLY A 386 25.06 -1.82 12.36
C GLY A 386 26.52 -1.48 12.66
N GLU A 387 26.76 -0.91 13.85
CA GLU A 387 28.12 -0.69 14.36
C GLU A 387 28.64 -1.97 15.01
N ASP A 388 29.73 -2.51 14.50
CA ASP A 388 30.40 -3.71 15.02
C ASP A 388 31.92 -3.61 14.80
N ASP A 389 32.68 -4.56 15.32
CA ASP A 389 34.11 -4.66 15.02
C ASP A 389 34.33 -4.79 13.50
N VAL A 390 35.27 -4.04 12.94
CA VAL A 390 35.50 -3.95 11.47
C VAL A 390 35.67 -5.33 10.81
N ARG A 391 36.16 -6.33 11.55
CA ARG A 391 36.36 -7.70 11.08
C ARG A 391 35.06 -8.52 10.98
N ASP A 392 34.02 -8.07 11.67
CA ASP A 392 32.75 -8.75 11.86
C ASP A 392 31.56 -7.98 11.26
N ILE A 393 31.71 -6.73 10.80
CA ILE A 393 30.64 -5.93 10.18
C ILE A 393 29.93 -6.64 9.00
N LEU A 394 30.62 -7.53 8.28
CA LEU A 394 30.06 -8.32 7.18
C LEU A 394 29.62 -9.74 7.58
N LYS A 395 29.73 -10.10 8.87
CA LYS A 395 29.26 -11.39 9.40
C LYS A 395 27.84 -11.25 9.93
N GLY A 396 27.08 -12.34 9.82
CA GLY A 396 25.69 -12.39 10.31
C GLY A 396 24.79 -11.35 9.64
N LEU A 397 24.92 -11.15 8.32
CA LEU A 397 24.05 -10.23 7.57
C LEU A 397 22.57 -10.65 7.59
N ASP A 398 22.31 -11.92 7.91
CA ASP A 398 21.00 -12.51 8.14
C ASP A 398 20.47 -12.32 9.58
N SER A 399 21.31 -11.83 10.51
CA SER A 399 20.90 -11.58 11.89
C SER A 399 19.90 -10.44 11.97
N LYS A 400 18.92 -10.59 12.88
CA LYS A 400 17.88 -9.60 13.12
C LYS A 400 18.38 -8.56 14.12
N ASP A 401 18.11 -7.29 13.88
CA ASP A 401 18.53 -6.20 14.76
C ASP A 401 17.75 -6.24 16.09
N PRO A 402 18.41 -6.49 17.24
CA PRO A 402 17.76 -6.48 18.55
C PRO A 402 17.24 -5.08 18.95
N ARG A 403 17.78 -4.00 18.37
CA ARG A 403 17.33 -2.62 18.61
C ARG A 403 15.99 -2.30 17.94
N GLN A 404 15.47 -3.20 17.11
CA GLN A 404 14.09 -3.12 16.62
C GLN A 404 13.08 -2.99 17.75
N PHE A 405 13.35 -3.54 18.95
CA PHE A 405 12.54 -3.32 20.15
C PHE A 405 12.56 -1.86 20.63
N LEU A 406 13.73 -1.22 20.62
CA LEU A 406 13.89 0.19 21.02
C LEU A 406 13.19 1.14 20.04
N ARG A 407 13.20 0.81 18.73
CA ARG A 407 12.41 1.51 17.70
C ARG A 407 10.88 1.37 17.90
N ARG A 408 10.39 0.49 18.79
CA ARG A 408 8.97 0.34 19.18
C ARG A 408 8.57 1.28 20.31
N ILE A 409 9.54 1.70 21.13
CA ILE A 409 9.34 2.49 22.34
C ILE A 409 9.62 3.98 22.08
N ASP A 410 10.33 4.30 21.01
CA ASP A 410 10.73 5.67 20.66
C ASP A 410 9.50 6.60 20.46
N PRO A 411 9.20 7.47 21.44
CA PRO A 411 8.06 8.37 21.38
C PRO A 411 8.29 9.52 20.37
N ASP A 412 9.53 9.71 19.90
CA ASP A 412 9.92 10.77 18.97
C ASP A 412 9.94 10.28 17.50
N ARG A 413 9.71 8.98 17.24
CA ARG A 413 9.68 8.43 15.87
C ARG A 413 8.57 9.02 15.00
N TYR A 414 7.52 9.55 15.64
CA TYR A 414 6.53 10.40 15.01
C TYR A 414 6.71 11.82 15.54
N TYR A 415 7.76 12.53 15.13
CA TYR A 415 7.80 13.99 15.31
C TYR A 415 6.58 14.58 14.57
N PRO A 416 5.52 15.05 15.26
CA PRO A 416 4.31 15.51 14.62
C PRO A 416 4.39 17.02 14.50
N VAL A 417 5.41 17.54 13.80
CA VAL A 417 5.43 18.95 13.40
C VAL A 417 6.41 19.14 12.26
N TYR A 418 5.88 19.08 11.05
CA TYR A 418 6.21 20.12 10.10
C TYR A 418 4.93 20.90 9.88
N GLY A 419 4.99 22.23 9.96
CA GLY A 419 3.89 23.11 9.57
C GLY A 419 3.68 23.14 8.05
N ASP A 420 4.16 22.12 7.34
CA ASP A 420 3.94 21.84 5.93
C ASP A 420 3.36 20.41 5.81
N ASP A 421 2.72 20.08 4.70
CA ASP A 421 2.07 18.77 4.47
C ASP A 421 3.10 17.63 4.23
N SER A 422 4.25 17.64 4.91
CA SER A 422 5.30 16.63 4.77
C SER A 422 4.89 15.27 5.33
N THR A 423 5.24 14.21 4.61
CA THR A 423 5.02 12.82 5.02
C THR A 423 6.33 12.04 5.01
N ALA A 424 6.57 11.23 6.04
CA ALA A 424 7.73 10.33 6.12
C ALA A 424 7.30 8.89 5.78
N ILE A 425 8.01 8.25 4.85
CA ILE A 425 7.70 6.90 4.36
C ILE A 425 8.95 6.00 4.55
N GLU A 426 8.78 4.81 5.13
CA GLU A 426 9.84 3.78 5.22
C GLU A 426 9.78 2.89 3.98
N ASP A 427 10.61 3.19 2.96
CA ASP A 427 10.56 2.52 1.64
C ASP A 427 11.20 1.12 1.61
N ALA A 428 12.01 0.79 2.63
CA ALA A 428 12.70 -0.50 2.74
C ALA A 428 12.58 -1.10 4.16
N PRO A 429 11.37 -1.50 4.60
CA PRO A 429 11.16 -2.02 5.94
C PRO A 429 11.81 -3.40 6.12
N THR A 430 12.82 -3.49 6.98
CA THR A 430 13.55 -4.75 7.26
C THR A 430 13.86 -4.93 8.74
N ARG A 431 13.72 -6.16 9.25
CA ARG A 431 14.19 -6.59 10.58
C ARG A 431 15.62 -7.12 10.55
N GLY A 432 16.10 -7.58 9.39
CA GLY A 432 17.49 -7.98 9.20
C GLY A 432 18.31 -6.86 8.58
N LYS A 433 19.61 -7.12 8.40
CA LYS A 433 20.58 -6.13 7.90
C LYS A 433 20.47 -5.84 6.41
N PHE A 434 19.61 -6.56 5.67
CA PHE A 434 19.47 -6.44 4.21
C PHE A 434 18.00 -6.49 3.75
N TYR A 435 17.69 -5.65 2.78
CA TYR A 435 16.44 -5.59 2.03
C TYR A 435 16.74 -5.47 0.53
N VAL A 436 16.06 -6.26 -0.29
CA VAL A 436 16.00 -6.01 -1.74
C VAL A 436 14.61 -6.34 -2.25
N ARG A 437 14.10 -5.54 -3.17
CA ARG A 437 12.82 -5.75 -3.82
C ARG A 437 12.92 -5.32 -5.27
N ILE A 438 12.55 -6.22 -6.16
CA ILE A 438 12.51 -6.03 -7.61
C ILE A 438 11.05 -6.14 -8.00
N GLU A 439 10.48 -5.08 -8.55
CA GLU A 439 9.06 -4.97 -8.88
C GLU A 439 8.85 -4.69 -10.35
N ARG A 440 7.76 -5.25 -10.90
CA ARG A 440 7.27 -4.95 -12.25
C ARG A 440 5.75 -5.06 -12.26
N GLY A 441 5.08 -3.92 -12.21
CA GLY A 441 3.62 -3.87 -11.96
C GLY A 441 3.29 -4.55 -10.63
N ASP A 442 2.27 -5.42 -10.61
CA ASP A 442 1.87 -6.13 -9.39
C ASP A 442 2.75 -7.35 -9.04
N SER A 443 3.72 -7.67 -9.89
CA SER A 443 4.67 -8.77 -9.67
C SER A 443 5.93 -8.25 -8.99
N HIS A 444 6.46 -9.02 -8.05
CA HIS A 444 7.71 -8.67 -7.39
C HIS A 444 8.45 -9.90 -6.87
N ALA A 445 9.76 -9.77 -6.71
CA ALA A 445 10.60 -10.68 -5.93
C ALA A 445 11.37 -9.85 -4.90
N MET A 446 11.45 -10.33 -3.66
CA MET A 446 12.11 -9.61 -2.59
C MET A 446 12.80 -10.52 -1.57
N TRP A 447 13.76 -9.94 -0.88
CA TRP A 447 14.30 -10.41 0.39
C TRP A 447 14.09 -9.31 1.42
N GLY A 448 13.42 -9.60 2.53
CA GLY A 448 13.08 -8.58 3.52
C GLY A 448 11.96 -9.02 4.44
N ASN A 449 11.34 -8.06 5.14
CA ASN A 449 10.08 -8.33 5.83
C ASN A 449 8.94 -8.41 4.81
N PHE A 450 8.07 -9.40 4.96
CA PHE A 450 6.87 -9.52 4.15
C PHE A 450 5.74 -10.18 4.94
N LYS A 451 4.51 -9.92 4.52
CA LYS A 451 3.33 -10.62 5.03
C LYS A 451 2.84 -11.57 3.94
N THR A 452 2.80 -12.87 4.23
CA THR A 452 2.13 -13.83 3.36
C THR A 452 0.64 -13.45 3.30
N ARG A 453 0.05 -13.52 2.11
CA ARG A 453 -1.39 -13.29 1.91
C ARG A 453 -1.92 -14.39 1.01
N ILE A 454 -2.06 -15.58 1.57
CA ILE A 454 -2.70 -16.70 0.88
C ILE A 454 -4.19 -16.64 1.21
N THR A 455 -4.93 -16.08 0.26
CA THR A 455 -6.39 -15.92 0.29
C THR A 455 -7.03 -16.82 -0.79
N GLY A 456 -8.33 -17.12 -0.65
CA GLY A 456 -9.07 -17.95 -1.61
C GLY A 456 -9.15 -19.45 -1.29
N THR A 457 -8.51 -19.89 -0.20
CA THR A 457 -8.65 -21.22 0.43
C THR A 457 -9.20 -21.02 1.84
N GLN A 458 -10.11 -21.89 2.27
CA GLN A 458 -10.68 -21.86 3.61
C GLN A 458 -9.79 -22.60 4.62
N PHE A 459 -9.18 -23.72 4.22
CA PHE A 459 -8.42 -24.59 5.14
C PHE A 459 -6.94 -24.23 5.26
N LEU A 460 -6.33 -23.72 4.19
CA LEU A 460 -4.91 -23.37 4.12
C LEU A 460 -4.67 -21.87 3.99
N ARG A 461 -5.51 -21.05 4.63
CA ARG A 461 -5.26 -19.62 4.74
C ARG A 461 -3.94 -19.39 5.49
N ASN A 462 -3.16 -18.41 5.03
CA ASN A 462 -1.90 -18.04 5.68
C ASN A 462 -1.63 -16.54 5.55
N GLU A 463 -1.56 -15.90 6.72
CA GLU A 463 -1.38 -14.46 6.90
C GLU A 463 -0.26 -14.16 7.91
N ARG A 464 0.93 -14.72 7.67
CA ARG A 464 2.09 -14.62 8.56
C ARG A 464 3.04 -13.50 8.14
N ALA A 465 3.60 -12.79 9.12
CA ALA A 465 4.65 -11.82 8.90
C ALA A 465 6.02 -12.45 9.13
N LEU A 466 6.83 -12.48 8.07
CA LEU A 466 8.08 -13.24 8.01
C LEU A 466 9.22 -12.36 7.52
N TYR A 467 10.46 -12.76 7.84
CA TYR A 467 11.67 -12.19 7.27
C TYR A 467 12.38 -13.24 6.41
N GLY A 468 12.55 -12.95 5.12
CA GLY A 468 13.18 -13.86 4.17
C GLY A 468 12.85 -13.52 2.71
N ALA A 469 12.84 -14.55 1.85
CA ALA A 469 12.53 -14.42 0.44
C ALA A 469 11.01 -14.55 0.17
N SER A 470 10.49 -13.70 -0.72
CA SER A 470 9.13 -13.78 -1.24
C SER A 470 9.11 -13.44 -2.73
N ALA A 471 8.29 -14.16 -3.49
CA ALA A 471 8.04 -13.86 -4.89
C ALA A 471 6.54 -13.92 -5.16
N VAL A 472 6.03 -12.90 -5.84
CA VAL A 472 4.64 -12.80 -6.27
C VAL A 472 4.62 -12.51 -7.76
N TYR A 473 3.87 -13.33 -8.49
CA TYR A 473 3.62 -13.16 -9.91
C TYR A 473 2.12 -12.97 -10.13
N ARG A 474 1.76 -11.95 -10.90
CA ARG A 474 0.40 -11.68 -11.35
C ARG A 474 0.41 -11.39 -12.84
N SER A 475 -0.40 -12.10 -13.62
CA SER A 475 -0.52 -11.89 -15.05
C SER A 475 -1.11 -10.50 -15.36
N THR A 476 -0.66 -9.85 -16.43
CA THR A 476 -1.23 -8.56 -16.86
C THR A 476 -2.66 -8.68 -17.38
N GLN A 477 -3.03 -9.85 -17.91
CA GLN A 477 -4.39 -10.11 -18.39
C GLN A 477 -5.35 -10.32 -17.21
N ALA A 478 -6.41 -9.52 -17.14
CA ALA A 478 -7.57 -9.84 -16.31
C ALA A 478 -8.35 -11.02 -16.92
N SER A 479 -8.99 -11.81 -16.06
CA SER A 479 -9.90 -12.84 -16.52
C SER A 479 -11.13 -12.19 -17.20
N PRO A 480 -11.59 -12.67 -18.38
CA PRO A 480 -12.72 -12.07 -19.07
C PRO A 480 -13.95 -11.94 -18.16
N ASN A 481 -14.42 -10.71 -17.95
CA ASN A 481 -15.58 -10.37 -17.09
C ASN A 481 -15.37 -10.64 -15.58
N ARG A 482 -14.14 -10.52 -15.06
CA ARG A 482 -13.82 -10.67 -13.63
C ARG A 482 -12.84 -9.61 -13.15
N ASP A 483 -12.89 -9.32 -11.85
CA ASP A 483 -11.99 -8.39 -11.14
C ASP A 483 -10.68 -9.09 -10.67
N GLU A 484 -10.40 -10.30 -11.17
CA GLU A 484 -9.25 -11.12 -10.78
C GLU A 484 -8.25 -11.29 -11.93
N ARG A 485 -6.96 -11.43 -11.60
CA ARG A 485 -5.93 -11.74 -12.58
C ARG A 485 -6.09 -13.18 -13.08
N ASN A 486 -5.77 -13.42 -14.36
CA ASN A 486 -5.89 -14.74 -14.96
C ASN A 486 -4.96 -15.78 -14.29
N THR A 487 -3.74 -15.38 -13.95
CA THR A 487 -2.74 -16.20 -13.25
C THR A 487 -2.20 -15.45 -12.05
N GLU A 488 -2.15 -16.11 -10.91
CA GLU A 488 -1.49 -15.60 -9.71
C GLU A 488 -0.65 -16.70 -9.06
N ALA A 489 0.60 -16.40 -8.72
CA ALA A 489 1.46 -17.29 -7.98
C ALA A 489 2.18 -16.51 -6.88
N SER A 490 2.23 -17.07 -5.69
CA SER A 490 2.94 -16.52 -4.54
C SER A 490 3.78 -17.62 -3.92
N LEU A 491 5.07 -17.34 -3.70
CA LEU A 491 6.04 -18.24 -3.09
C LEU A 491 6.77 -17.50 -1.98
N TYR A 492 7.14 -18.21 -0.92
CA TYR A 492 7.93 -17.64 0.16
C TYR A 492 8.83 -18.69 0.83
N ALA A 493 9.94 -18.23 1.36
CA ALA A 493 10.86 -18.99 2.19
C ALA A 493 11.51 -18.05 3.22
N ALA A 494 11.42 -18.38 4.50
CA ALA A 494 11.85 -17.48 5.57
C ALA A 494 12.39 -18.23 6.78
N GLN A 495 13.21 -17.52 7.55
CA GLN A 495 13.56 -17.89 8.91
C GLN A 495 12.67 -17.07 9.86
N PRO A 496 11.63 -17.68 10.45
CA PRO A 496 10.56 -16.92 11.11
C PRO A 496 11.10 -16.12 12.30
N GLY A 497 11.93 -16.72 13.17
CA GLY A 497 12.48 -16.08 14.37
C GLY A 497 11.44 -15.47 15.33
N THR A 498 10.18 -15.77 15.08
CA THR A 498 8.96 -15.42 15.81
C THR A 498 8.02 -16.61 15.67
N LEU A 499 7.01 -16.68 16.53
CA LEU A 499 5.97 -17.70 16.45
C LEU A 499 4.63 -17.07 16.08
N PRO A 500 3.83 -17.74 15.24
CA PRO A 500 2.48 -17.30 14.98
C PRO A 500 1.60 -17.57 16.19
N GLN A 501 0.60 -16.72 16.37
CA GLN A 501 -0.51 -16.92 17.30
C GLN A 501 -1.81 -16.54 16.62
N HIS A 502 -2.87 -17.29 16.93
CA HIS A 502 -4.23 -16.98 16.54
C HIS A 502 -5.12 -16.94 17.78
N ASP A 503 -5.71 -15.78 18.05
CA ASP A 503 -6.60 -15.54 19.18
C ASP A 503 -8.02 -15.26 18.65
N VAL A 504 -9.02 -15.97 19.18
CA VAL A 504 -10.44 -15.75 18.85
C VAL A 504 -11.15 -15.20 20.09
N LEU A 505 -11.49 -13.91 20.05
CA LEU A 505 -12.05 -13.18 21.19
C LEU A 505 -13.52 -12.85 20.92
N ARG A 506 -14.44 -13.35 21.73
CA ARG A 506 -15.88 -13.06 21.57
C ARG A 506 -16.15 -11.56 21.78
N GLY A 507 -17.06 -11.01 20.97
CA GLY A 507 -17.58 -9.65 21.17
C GLY A 507 -18.12 -9.47 22.59
N THR A 508 -17.79 -8.36 23.25
CA THR A 508 -18.22 -8.08 24.64
C THR A 508 -19.16 -6.89 24.73
N GLY A 509 -19.41 -6.19 23.61
CA GLY A 509 -20.03 -4.87 23.57
C GLY A 509 -19.05 -3.74 23.89
N GLY A 510 -17.80 -4.04 24.24
CA GLY A 510 -16.73 -3.07 24.43
C GLY A 510 -15.88 -2.87 23.17
N SER A 511 -14.87 -2.00 23.28
CA SER A 511 -13.90 -1.71 22.22
C SER A 511 -12.48 -2.20 22.53
N VAL A 512 -12.20 -2.64 23.75
CA VAL A 512 -10.85 -3.03 24.19
C VAL A 512 -10.76 -4.54 24.34
N TYR A 513 -9.70 -5.11 23.77
CA TYR A 513 -9.45 -6.55 23.71
C TYR A 513 -7.99 -6.85 24.08
N PHE A 514 -7.77 -7.91 24.82
CA PHE A 514 -6.45 -8.35 25.29
C PHE A 514 -6.02 -9.61 24.54
N LEU A 515 -4.81 -9.58 23.99
CA LEU A 515 -4.21 -10.70 23.28
C LEU A 515 -3.44 -11.59 24.24
N LYS A 516 -3.28 -12.86 23.89
CA LYS A 516 -2.58 -13.85 24.73
C LYS A 516 -1.15 -13.45 25.01
N TYR A 517 -0.42 -13.04 23.98
CA TYR A 517 0.99 -12.70 24.10
C TYR A 517 1.23 -11.20 23.97
N GLN A 518 2.22 -10.76 24.74
CA GLN A 518 2.84 -9.45 24.67
C GLN A 518 4.01 -9.48 23.68
N ASP A 519 4.64 -8.33 23.47
CA ASP A 519 5.77 -8.17 22.54
C ASP A 519 5.49 -8.68 21.11
N ILE A 520 4.40 -8.15 20.56
CA ILE A 520 3.93 -8.45 19.21
C ILE A 520 4.82 -7.76 18.19
N THR A 521 5.10 -8.45 17.08
CA THR A 521 5.83 -7.89 15.95
C THR A 521 4.95 -6.82 15.27
N ILE A 522 5.45 -5.59 15.21
CA ILE A 522 4.73 -4.46 14.60
C ILE A 522 4.33 -4.78 13.16
N GLY A 523 3.07 -4.52 12.81
CA GLY A 523 2.51 -4.76 11.48
C GLY A 523 2.32 -6.23 11.11
N SER A 524 2.53 -7.15 12.06
CA SER A 524 2.30 -8.58 11.81
C SER A 524 0.83 -8.98 11.89
N GLU A 525 0.05 -8.24 12.67
CA GLU A 525 -1.32 -8.54 13.02
C GLU A 525 -2.27 -8.47 11.82
N THR A 526 -3.14 -9.45 11.68
CA THR A 526 -4.41 -9.31 10.96
C THR A 526 -5.52 -9.36 11.98
N VAL A 527 -6.30 -8.29 12.06
CA VAL A 527 -7.51 -8.22 12.89
C VAL A 527 -8.72 -8.36 11.98
N ALA A 528 -9.64 -9.27 12.30
CA ALA A 528 -10.87 -9.46 11.55
C ALA A 528 -12.07 -9.69 12.48
N ILE A 529 -13.24 -9.18 12.08
CA ILE A 529 -14.51 -9.56 12.69
C ILE A 529 -15.04 -10.78 11.94
N GLU A 530 -15.22 -11.89 12.64
CA GLU A 530 -15.76 -13.13 12.12
C GLU A 530 -17.15 -13.41 12.71
N THR A 531 -18.14 -13.51 11.81
CA THR A 531 -19.47 -14.01 12.14
C THR A 531 -19.45 -15.52 12.00
N ARG A 532 -19.68 -16.24 13.10
CA ARG A 532 -19.67 -17.71 13.12
C ARG A 532 -21.05 -18.28 13.38
N ASP A 533 -21.39 -19.33 12.66
CA ASP A 533 -22.60 -20.12 12.91
C ASP A 533 -22.52 -20.75 14.31
N ARG A 534 -23.62 -20.70 15.05
CA ARG A 534 -23.63 -21.15 16.45
C ARG A 534 -23.55 -22.67 16.60
N ILE A 535 -24.02 -23.42 15.60
CA ILE A 535 -24.13 -24.88 15.67
C ILE A 535 -22.86 -25.51 15.11
N THR A 536 -22.48 -25.12 13.90
CA THR A 536 -21.34 -25.68 13.15
C THR A 536 -20.02 -25.02 13.48
N GLY A 537 -20.02 -23.77 13.96
CA GLY A 537 -18.80 -22.96 14.17
C GLY A 537 -18.15 -22.44 12.89
N GLN A 538 -18.76 -22.70 11.72
CA GLN A 538 -18.28 -22.22 10.42
C GLN A 538 -18.29 -20.70 10.36
N VAL A 539 -17.28 -20.12 9.70
CA VAL A 539 -17.20 -18.67 9.45
C VAL A 539 -18.14 -18.31 8.30
N ILE A 540 -19.23 -17.61 8.63
CA ILE A 540 -20.25 -17.15 7.66
C ILE A 540 -19.77 -15.89 6.93
N ASN A 541 -19.14 -14.98 7.69
CA ASN A 541 -18.62 -13.72 7.17
C ASN A 541 -17.33 -13.37 7.90
N ARG A 542 -16.36 -12.79 7.19
CA ARG A 542 -15.10 -12.29 7.75
C ARG A 542 -14.81 -10.92 7.17
N GLN A 543 -14.75 -9.91 8.03
CA GLN A 543 -14.36 -8.55 7.66
C GLN A 543 -13.01 -8.24 8.28
N VAL A 544 -11.98 -8.07 7.45
CA VAL A 544 -10.66 -7.61 7.91
C VAL A 544 -10.75 -6.12 8.24
N LEU A 545 -10.19 -5.73 9.37
CA LEU A 545 -10.17 -4.35 9.86
C LEU A 545 -8.88 -3.64 9.42
N GLN A 546 -8.96 -2.33 9.21
CA GLN A 546 -7.84 -1.49 8.82
C GLN A 546 -7.20 -0.79 10.03
N TYR A 547 -5.88 -0.93 10.19
CA TYR A 547 -5.12 -0.25 11.26
C TYR A 547 -5.22 1.28 11.10
N GLY A 548 -5.38 1.99 12.21
CA GLY A 548 -5.52 3.45 12.27
C GLY A 548 -6.92 3.97 11.96
N GLU A 549 -7.73 3.22 11.20
CA GLU A 549 -9.11 3.59 10.83
C GLU A 549 -10.15 2.82 11.66
N ASP A 550 -10.05 1.50 11.69
CA ASP A 550 -10.99 0.62 12.40
C ASP A 550 -10.47 0.21 13.79
N TYR A 551 -9.15 0.18 13.98
CA TYR A 551 -8.54 -0.19 15.26
C TYR A 551 -7.13 0.37 15.44
N THR A 552 -6.68 0.39 16.70
CA THR A 552 -5.28 0.60 17.10
C THR A 552 -4.80 -0.58 17.94
N ILE A 553 -3.49 -0.79 18.03
CA ILE A 553 -2.91 -1.88 18.82
C ILE A 553 -1.69 -1.38 19.61
N ASN A 554 -1.63 -1.72 20.89
CA ASN A 554 -0.42 -1.60 21.70
C ASN A 554 0.38 -2.90 21.56
N TYR A 555 1.43 -2.86 20.74
CA TYR A 555 2.26 -4.03 20.44
C TYR A 555 3.05 -4.56 21.66
N THR A 556 3.38 -3.70 22.61
CA THR A 556 4.11 -4.11 23.82
C THR A 556 3.19 -4.84 24.78
N GLN A 557 1.99 -4.30 25.03
CA GLN A 557 1.04 -4.85 26.00
C GLN A 557 0.07 -5.89 25.41
N GLY A 558 -0.02 -6.00 24.08
CA GLY A 558 -0.96 -6.90 23.41
C GLY A 558 -2.41 -6.44 23.54
N ILE A 559 -2.69 -5.14 23.43
CA ILE A 559 -4.04 -4.59 23.58
C ILE A 559 -4.54 -4.06 22.24
N VAL A 560 -5.67 -4.56 21.76
CA VAL A 560 -6.37 -4.06 20.56
C VAL A 560 -7.51 -3.16 21.00
N SER A 561 -7.56 -1.94 20.46
CA SER A 561 -8.62 -0.96 20.70
C SER A 561 -9.35 -0.64 19.40
N LEU A 562 -10.61 -1.07 19.30
CA LEU A 562 -11.48 -0.82 18.16
C LEU A 562 -12.02 0.62 18.20
N THR A 563 -12.19 1.26 17.04
CA THR A 563 -12.84 2.59 16.96
C THR A 563 -14.34 2.51 17.17
N ARG A 564 -14.94 1.33 16.99
CA ARG A 564 -16.36 1.04 17.29
C ARG A 564 -16.48 -0.19 18.18
N PRO A 565 -17.38 -0.17 19.19
CA PRO A 565 -17.59 -1.33 20.06
C PRO A 565 -18.12 -2.53 19.27
N LEU A 566 -17.70 -3.74 19.66
CA LEU A 566 -18.08 -4.98 19.00
C LEU A 566 -19.09 -5.75 19.86
N SER A 567 -20.35 -5.79 19.40
CA SER A 567 -21.41 -6.60 20.01
C SER A 567 -21.06 -8.09 20.06
N SER A 568 -21.58 -8.81 21.05
CA SER A 568 -21.40 -10.27 21.20
C SER A 568 -22.18 -11.10 20.17
N THR A 569 -23.20 -10.50 19.56
CA THR A 569 -24.09 -11.11 18.57
C THR A 569 -24.36 -10.14 17.42
N ALA A 570 -24.52 -10.69 16.22
CA ALA A 570 -25.00 -9.92 15.07
C ALA A 570 -26.50 -9.65 15.19
N ALA A 571 -26.93 -8.42 14.92
CA ALA A 571 -28.35 -8.10 14.74
C ALA A 571 -28.75 -8.45 13.31
N GLU A 572 -29.63 -9.43 13.11
CA GLU A 572 -30.20 -9.69 11.79
C GLU A 572 -31.28 -8.64 11.46
N GLY A 573 -31.12 -7.97 10.33
CA GLY A 573 -32.03 -6.93 9.84
C GLY A 573 -33.33 -7.51 9.31
N GLY A 574 -34.32 -7.70 10.19
CA GLY A 574 -35.69 -8.07 9.85
C GLY A 574 -36.67 -7.63 10.94
N VAL A 575 -37.83 -7.08 10.56
CA VAL A 575 -38.86 -6.56 11.49
C VAL A 575 -39.61 -7.68 12.23
N VAL A 576 -39.45 -8.94 11.81
CA VAL A 576 -39.99 -10.12 12.51
C VAL A 576 -38.83 -10.94 13.06
N ARG A 577 -38.71 -10.94 14.39
CA ARG A 577 -37.76 -11.74 15.16
C ARG A 577 -38.28 -13.18 15.25
N SER A 578 -37.70 -14.11 14.50
CA SER A 578 -37.99 -15.54 14.65
C SER A 578 -37.14 -16.22 15.73
N ASP A 579 -36.13 -15.53 16.26
CA ASP A 579 -35.37 -16.00 17.41
C ASP A 579 -35.49 -14.99 18.56
N THR A 580 -36.12 -15.40 19.65
CA THR A 580 -36.19 -14.60 20.87
C THR A 580 -34.85 -14.55 21.63
N LEU A 581 -33.78 -15.25 21.16
CA LEU A 581 -32.42 -15.30 21.74
C LEU A 581 -31.25 -15.55 20.73
N GLY A 582 -31.46 -15.44 19.41
CA GLY A 582 -30.57 -15.99 18.38
C GLY A 582 -29.96 -14.97 17.44
N GLY A 583 -28.64 -14.76 17.52
CA GLY A 583 -27.85 -14.05 16.52
C GLY A 583 -26.45 -14.65 16.48
N SER A 584 -25.89 -14.93 15.30
CA SER A 584 -24.55 -15.51 15.12
C SER A 584 -23.51 -14.83 16.02
N HIS A 585 -22.56 -15.61 16.53
CA HIS A 585 -21.50 -15.05 17.39
C HIS A 585 -20.58 -14.17 16.55
N LEU A 586 -20.38 -12.95 17.02
CA LEU A 586 -19.35 -12.07 16.49
C LEU A 586 -18.08 -12.29 17.32
N ASN A 587 -16.98 -12.60 16.65
CA ASN A 587 -15.69 -12.76 17.28
C ASN A 587 -14.68 -11.84 16.60
N LEU A 588 -13.80 -11.25 17.39
CA LEU A 588 -12.58 -10.61 16.93
C LEU A 588 -11.51 -11.71 16.80
N ALA A 589 -11.19 -12.08 15.58
CA ALA A 589 -10.12 -13.01 15.25
C ALA A 589 -8.83 -12.21 14.98
N VAL A 590 -7.78 -12.49 15.73
CA VAL A 590 -6.51 -11.77 15.65
C VAL A 590 -5.38 -12.77 15.43
N SER A 591 -4.75 -12.70 14.25
CA SER A 591 -3.57 -13.49 13.91
C SER A 591 -2.33 -12.60 13.93
N TYR A 592 -1.27 -12.96 14.66
CA TYR A 592 -0.08 -12.12 14.83
C TYR A 592 1.18 -12.95 15.08
N GLU A 593 2.35 -12.32 14.96
CA GLU A 593 3.65 -12.93 15.27
C GLU A 593 4.25 -12.31 16.52
N TYR A 594 4.68 -13.13 17.47
CA TYR A 594 5.30 -12.66 18.73
C TYR A 594 6.70 -13.24 18.91
N THR A 595 7.52 -12.57 19.72
CA THR A 595 8.87 -13.04 20.07
C THR A 595 8.82 -13.77 21.41
N PRO A 596 9.14 -15.08 21.48
CA PRO A 596 9.13 -15.80 22.74
C PRO A 596 10.21 -15.30 23.71
N ALA A 597 9.86 -15.08 24.98
CA ALA A 597 10.79 -14.51 25.97
C ALA A 597 11.94 -15.43 26.40
N ALA A 598 11.79 -16.76 26.26
CA ALA A 598 12.69 -17.75 26.86
C ALA A 598 13.33 -18.73 25.86
N SER A 599 13.12 -18.55 24.55
CA SER A 599 13.67 -19.46 23.53
C SER A 599 13.99 -18.77 22.22
N ASN A 600 15.11 -19.16 21.60
CA ASN A 600 15.41 -18.81 20.23
C ASN A 600 14.59 -19.69 19.30
N VAL A 601 13.78 -19.05 18.44
CA VAL A 601 13.03 -19.75 17.40
C VAL A 601 13.94 -19.98 16.20
N GLY A 602 14.57 -21.15 16.18
CA GLY A 602 15.27 -21.66 15.00
C GLY A 602 14.31 -22.33 14.01
N GLY A 603 14.71 -22.47 12.75
CA GLY A 603 13.94 -23.19 11.75
C GLY A 603 13.76 -22.46 10.43
N TYR A 604 13.06 -23.12 9.51
CA TYR A 604 12.71 -22.58 8.21
C TYR A 604 11.24 -22.83 7.92
N VAL A 605 10.56 -21.84 7.34
CA VAL A 605 9.21 -21.98 6.81
C VAL A 605 9.24 -21.65 5.34
N TYR A 606 8.55 -22.43 4.53
CA TYR A 606 8.37 -22.13 3.12
C TYR A 606 7.02 -22.61 2.63
N GLY A 607 6.52 -21.99 1.57
CA GLY A 607 5.22 -22.35 1.02
C GLY A 607 4.84 -21.45 -0.13
N GLY A 608 3.61 -21.63 -0.58
CA GLY A 608 3.08 -20.85 -1.66
C GLY A 608 1.71 -21.30 -2.12
N ARG A 609 1.15 -20.50 -3.04
CA ARG A 609 -0.09 -20.76 -3.72
C ARG A 609 0.06 -20.39 -5.19
N ALA A 610 -0.49 -21.20 -6.08
CA ALA A 610 -0.67 -20.86 -7.48
C ALA A 610 -2.13 -21.08 -7.87
N GLN A 611 -2.69 -20.14 -8.62
CA GLN A 611 -4.03 -20.22 -9.15
C GLN A 611 -4.11 -19.73 -10.59
N GLN A 612 -5.03 -20.33 -11.35
CA GLN A 612 -5.22 -20.09 -12.77
C GLN A 612 -6.70 -20.15 -13.12
N TRP A 613 -7.17 -19.16 -13.89
CA TRP A 613 -8.44 -19.25 -14.60
C TRP A 613 -8.26 -20.04 -15.90
N LEU A 614 -9.08 -21.07 -16.08
CA LEU A 614 -9.18 -21.92 -17.25
C LEU A 614 -10.48 -21.55 -17.99
N GLY A 615 -10.35 -20.74 -19.03
CA GLY A 615 -11.49 -20.09 -19.69
C GLY A 615 -12.12 -19.01 -18.80
N SER A 616 -13.41 -18.73 -18.99
CA SER A 616 -14.12 -17.65 -18.27
C SER A 616 -14.87 -18.10 -17.02
N HIS A 617 -14.91 -19.41 -16.72
CA HIS A 617 -15.80 -19.97 -15.70
C HIS A 617 -15.12 -20.87 -14.67
N MET A 618 -13.89 -21.33 -14.86
CA MET A 618 -13.24 -22.26 -13.94
C MET A 618 -11.93 -21.69 -13.41
N ARG A 619 -11.77 -21.61 -12.09
CA ARG A 619 -10.49 -21.34 -11.44
C ARG A 619 -9.99 -22.61 -10.78
N VAL A 620 -8.71 -22.91 -10.93
CA VAL A 620 -8.03 -23.99 -10.20
C VAL A 620 -6.93 -23.37 -9.34
N GLY A 621 -6.76 -23.88 -8.13
CA GLY A 621 -5.76 -23.41 -7.17
C GLY A 621 -5.08 -24.58 -6.46
N VAL A 622 -3.79 -24.40 -6.16
CA VAL A 622 -3.02 -25.32 -5.31
C VAL A 622 -2.28 -24.51 -4.26
N THR A 623 -2.24 -25.02 -3.03
CA THR A 623 -1.57 -24.38 -1.89
C THR A 623 -0.73 -25.42 -1.17
N GLY A 624 0.48 -25.03 -0.75
CA GLY A 624 1.37 -25.91 0.02
C GLY A 624 2.25 -25.13 0.98
N MET A 625 2.50 -25.67 2.16
CA MET A 625 3.27 -25.03 3.23
C MET A 625 4.03 -26.09 4.02
N ASN A 626 5.28 -25.79 4.39
CA ASN A 626 6.09 -26.60 5.27
C ASN A 626 6.69 -25.71 6.36
N GLU A 627 6.43 -26.09 7.60
CA GLU A 627 6.90 -25.46 8.82
C GLU A 627 7.95 -26.38 9.46
N LYS A 628 9.16 -25.86 9.71
CA LYS A 628 10.27 -26.56 10.35
C LYS A 628 10.82 -25.77 11.54
N THR A 629 9.96 -25.49 12.51
CA THR A 629 10.29 -24.78 13.77
C THR A 629 10.40 -25.72 14.98
N GLY A 630 10.63 -27.02 14.75
CA GLY A 630 10.98 -27.99 15.78
C GLY A 630 9.76 -28.68 16.40
N SER A 631 9.19 -28.11 17.46
CA SER A 631 8.01 -28.71 18.13
C SER A 631 6.75 -28.58 17.30
N ALA A 632 6.68 -27.57 16.42
CA ALA A 632 5.55 -27.26 15.55
C ALA A 632 5.74 -27.72 14.09
N ASP A 633 6.68 -28.64 13.83
CA ASP A 633 6.93 -29.19 12.49
C ASP A 633 5.62 -29.63 11.81
N GLN A 634 5.28 -29.06 10.64
CA GLN A 634 4.01 -29.31 9.97
C GLN A 634 4.13 -29.22 8.45
N LEU A 635 3.45 -30.12 7.74
CA LEU A 635 3.26 -30.08 6.29
C LEU A 635 1.77 -29.92 6.00
N LEU A 636 1.40 -28.89 5.24
CA LEU A 636 0.04 -28.62 4.78
C LEU A 636 0.05 -28.56 3.25
N TYR A 637 -0.94 -29.19 2.61
CA TYR A 637 -1.18 -28.99 1.18
C TYR A 637 -2.64 -29.20 0.82
N GLY A 638 -3.09 -28.55 -0.25
CA GLY A 638 -4.47 -28.63 -0.71
C GLY A 638 -4.65 -28.10 -2.12
N ALA A 639 -5.85 -28.32 -2.63
CA ALA A 639 -6.27 -27.85 -3.95
C ALA A 639 -7.72 -27.38 -3.88
N ASP A 640 -8.04 -26.36 -4.68
CA ASP A 640 -9.40 -25.83 -4.83
C ASP A 640 -9.77 -25.68 -6.30
N VAL A 641 -11.06 -25.88 -6.58
CA VAL A 641 -11.67 -25.61 -7.88
C VAL A 641 -12.90 -24.75 -7.64
N ARG A 642 -13.03 -23.68 -8.42
CA ARG A 642 -14.18 -22.79 -8.40
C ARG A 642 -14.78 -22.69 -9.80
N LEU A 643 -16.02 -23.16 -9.93
CA LEU A 643 -16.86 -22.98 -11.11
C LEU A 643 -17.76 -21.78 -10.88
N GLN A 644 -17.58 -20.72 -11.66
CA GLN A 644 -18.24 -19.44 -11.46
C GLN A 644 -18.96 -18.97 -12.72
N ARG A 645 -20.29 -18.83 -12.62
CA ARG A 645 -21.11 -18.18 -13.65
C ARG A 645 -21.13 -16.66 -13.43
N SER A 646 -21.37 -16.20 -12.21
CA SER A 646 -21.28 -14.79 -11.79
C SER A 646 -20.60 -14.65 -10.42
N GLN A 647 -20.35 -13.43 -9.95
CA GLN A 647 -19.79 -13.24 -8.59
C GLN A 647 -20.71 -13.79 -7.48
N ASN A 648 -22.02 -13.93 -7.74
CA ASN A 648 -22.99 -14.46 -6.79
C ASN A 648 -23.48 -15.89 -7.12
N THR A 649 -23.09 -16.43 -8.27
CA THR A 649 -23.48 -17.78 -8.70
C THR A 649 -22.22 -18.60 -8.97
N TYR A 650 -21.83 -19.42 -8.00
CA TYR A 650 -20.62 -20.24 -8.05
C TYR A 650 -20.74 -21.54 -7.26
N VAL A 651 -19.90 -22.49 -7.62
CA VAL A 651 -19.62 -23.71 -6.85
C VAL A 651 -18.11 -23.76 -6.60
N GLU A 652 -17.72 -24.01 -5.36
CA GLU A 652 -16.33 -24.11 -4.92
C GLU A 652 -16.14 -25.42 -4.17
N ALA A 653 -15.12 -26.17 -4.55
CA ALA A 653 -14.72 -27.39 -3.87
C ALA A 653 -13.25 -27.25 -3.43
N GLU A 654 -12.95 -27.69 -2.21
CA GLU A 654 -11.62 -27.62 -1.63
C GLU A 654 -11.29 -28.93 -0.92
N ILE A 655 -10.05 -29.40 -1.10
CA ILE A 655 -9.47 -30.52 -0.37
C ILE A 655 -8.15 -30.07 0.26
N ALA A 656 -7.93 -30.46 1.51
CA ALA A 656 -6.73 -30.14 2.26
C ALA A 656 -6.26 -31.34 3.07
N ARG A 657 -4.94 -31.44 3.27
CA ARG A 657 -4.32 -32.43 4.15
C ARG A 657 -3.30 -31.77 5.03
N SER A 658 -3.33 -32.13 6.32
CA SER A 658 -2.33 -31.72 7.31
C SER A 658 -1.56 -32.92 7.84
N GLN A 659 -0.26 -32.74 8.09
CA GLN A 659 0.58 -33.69 8.79
C GLN A 659 1.49 -32.96 9.77
N GLY A 660 1.48 -33.38 11.03
CA GLY A 660 2.32 -32.80 12.08
C GLY A 660 1.56 -31.84 13.02
N PRO A 661 2.18 -31.49 14.16
CA PRO A 661 1.59 -30.64 15.19
C PRO A 661 1.23 -29.24 14.71
N GLY A 662 2.10 -28.47 14.05
CA GLY A 662 1.78 -27.05 13.81
C GLY A 662 1.59 -26.27 15.12
N PHE A 663 0.77 -25.23 15.08
CA PHE A 663 0.53 -24.31 16.20
C PHE A 663 -0.90 -24.43 16.72
N GLY A 664 -1.09 -24.25 18.03
CA GLY A 664 -2.42 -24.10 18.62
C GLY A 664 -2.97 -22.69 18.45
N SER A 665 -4.15 -22.46 19.02
CA SER A 665 -4.81 -21.15 19.06
C SER A 665 -5.27 -20.83 20.48
N SER A 666 -5.88 -19.66 20.68
CA SER A 666 -6.55 -19.34 21.93
C SER A 666 -7.98 -18.86 21.69
N TYR A 667 -8.80 -18.98 22.72
CA TYR A 667 -10.17 -18.52 22.71
C TYR A 667 -10.52 -17.79 24.00
N SER A 668 -11.32 -16.74 23.90
CA SER A 668 -11.81 -16.00 25.05
C SER A 668 -13.26 -15.57 24.85
N THR A 669 -14.07 -15.68 25.91
CA THR A 669 -15.46 -15.19 25.92
C THR A 669 -15.62 -13.77 26.47
N ASP A 670 -14.58 -13.21 27.10
CA ASP A 670 -14.63 -11.96 27.86
C ASP A 670 -13.66 -10.89 27.33
N GLY A 671 -13.32 -10.99 26.03
CA GLY A 671 -12.46 -10.02 25.37
C GLY A 671 -10.98 -10.15 25.70
N GLY A 672 -10.54 -11.31 26.18
CA GLY A 672 -9.14 -11.62 26.46
C GLY A 672 -8.71 -11.45 27.91
N LEU A 673 -9.65 -11.23 28.84
CA LEU A 673 -9.34 -11.18 30.27
C LEU A 673 -9.08 -12.59 30.81
N THR A 674 -9.85 -13.57 30.34
CA THR A 674 -9.63 -14.99 30.54
C THR A 674 -9.37 -15.65 29.19
N ILE A 675 -8.24 -16.34 29.07
CA ILE A 675 -7.80 -16.94 27.81
C ILE A 675 -7.66 -18.45 27.99
N ASP A 676 -8.43 -19.19 27.19
CA ASP A 676 -8.37 -20.64 27.10
C ASP A 676 -7.45 -21.06 25.96
N ASP A 677 -6.51 -21.95 26.27
CA ASP A 677 -5.59 -22.50 25.28
C ASP A 677 -6.24 -23.65 24.51
N ILE A 678 -6.25 -23.53 23.19
CA ILE A 678 -6.64 -24.61 22.28
C ILE A 678 -5.34 -25.24 21.77
N PRO A 679 -4.89 -26.37 22.35
CA PRO A 679 -3.68 -27.04 21.89
C PRO A 679 -3.87 -27.53 20.46
N THR A 680 -2.75 -27.76 19.77
CA THR A 680 -2.85 -28.34 18.44
C THR A 680 -3.48 -29.74 18.48
N ALA A 681 -4.40 -30.00 17.55
CA ALA A 681 -4.95 -31.33 17.32
C ALA A 681 -4.01 -32.24 16.51
N GLY A 682 -3.05 -31.66 15.79
CA GLY A 682 -2.09 -32.37 14.95
C GLY A 682 -1.05 -33.13 15.78
N THR A 683 -0.54 -34.24 15.24
CA THR A 683 0.59 -34.98 15.85
C THR A 683 1.61 -35.39 14.79
N LYS A 684 2.88 -35.58 15.19
CA LYS A 684 4.02 -35.76 14.26
C LYS A 684 3.82 -36.84 13.20
N SER A 685 3.10 -37.92 13.53
CA SER A 685 2.93 -39.09 12.67
C SER A 685 1.53 -39.23 12.06
N ARG A 686 0.60 -38.32 12.38
CA ARG A 686 -0.79 -38.43 11.92
C ARG A 686 -1.03 -37.51 10.73
N LYS A 687 -1.64 -38.07 9.69
CA LYS A 687 -2.23 -37.33 8.58
C LYS A 687 -3.72 -37.20 8.82
N ALA A 688 -4.29 -36.07 8.43
CA ALA A 688 -5.72 -35.83 8.50
C ALA A 688 -6.17 -34.99 7.31
N ASP A 689 -7.37 -35.30 6.80
CA ASP A 689 -7.95 -34.68 5.63
C ASP A 689 -9.10 -33.74 5.99
N ALA A 690 -9.31 -32.74 5.14
CA ALA A 690 -10.43 -31.82 5.19
C ALA A 690 -11.00 -31.64 3.77
N TYR A 691 -12.33 -31.61 3.68
CA TYR A 691 -13.08 -31.44 2.43
C TYR A 691 -14.14 -30.37 2.62
N ARG A 692 -14.33 -29.55 1.59
CA ARG A 692 -15.38 -28.52 1.57
C ARG A 692 -16.04 -28.47 0.20
N LEU A 693 -17.35 -28.29 0.20
CA LEU A 693 -18.14 -27.94 -0.96
C LEU A 693 -19.03 -26.76 -0.59
N ASN A 694 -18.88 -25.63 -1.28
CA ASN A 694 -19.75 -24.47 -1.13
C ASN A 694 -20.40 -24.12 -2.46
N ALA A 695 -21.72 -23.99 -2.48
CA ALA A 695 -22.48 -23.59 -3.64
C ALA A 695 -23.35 -22.38 -3.29
N ARG A 696 -23.22 -21.31 -4.07
CA ARG A 696 -24.06 -20.12 -3.97
C ARG A 696 -24.73 -19.86 -5.31
N GLY A 697 -26.00 -19.52 -5.29
CA GLY A 697 -26.77 -19.13 -6.47
C GLY A 697 -27.60 -17.89 -6.23
N ASP A 698 -27.48 -16.91 -7.12
CA ASP A 698 -28.45 -15.82 -7.26
C ASP A 698 -29.68 -16.37 -7.99
N LEU A 699 -30.83 -16.44 -7.30
CA LEU A 699 -32.04 -17.01 -7.87
C LEU A 699 -32.55 -16.18 -9.05
N GLY A 700 -32.27 -14.88 -9.08
CA GLY A 700 -32.62 -14.01 -10.19
C GLY A 700 -31.86 -14.39 -11.45
N GLU A 701 -30.58 -14.72 -11.32
CA GLU A 701 -29.77 -15.19 -12.44
C GLU A 701 -30.15 -16.61 -12.90
N LEU A 702 -30.51 -17.48 -11.97
CA LEU A 702 -30.86 -18.87 -12.28
C LEU A 702 -32.26 -19.04 -12.87
N THR A 703 -33.15 -18.07 -12.64
CA THR A 703 -34.56 -18.12 -13.06
C THR A 703 -34.93 -17.01 -14.05
N ASP A 704 -33.94 -16.36 -14.67
CA ASP A 704 -34.12 -15.24 -15.59
C ASP A 704 -35.03 -14.13 -15.03
N GLY A 705 -34.87 -13.84 -13.73
CA GLY A 705 -35.57 -12.79 -13.00
C GLY A 705 -36.92 -13.20 -12.43
N ALA A 706 -37.40 -14.43 -12.65
CA ALA A 706 -38.70 -14.89 -12.14
C ALA A 706 -38.74 -14.92 -10.60
N ILE A 707 -37.63 -15.29 -9.95
CA ILE A 707 -37.48 -15.33 -8.50
C ILE A 707 -36.28 -14.47 -8.12
N LYS A 708 -36.47 -13.48 -7.25
CA LYS A 708 -35.36 -12.67 -6.70
C LYS A 708 -34.96 -13.22 -5.34
N GLY A 709 -33.68 -13.37 -5.09
CA GLY A 709 -33.16 -13.92 -3.84
C GLY A 709 -31.83 -14.63 -4.04
N ASP A 710 -31.35 -15.29 -3.00
CA ASP A 710 -30.13 -16.10 -3.04
C ASP A 710 -30.24 -17.35 -2.18
N LEU A 711 -29.46 -18.36 -2.54
CA LEU A 711 -29.31 -19.59 -1.79
C LEU A 711 -27.82 -19.93 -1.70
N GLU A 712 -27.34 -20.25 -0.50
CA GLU A 712 -26.00 -20.74 -0.24
C GLU A 712 -26.07 -22.04 0.57
N VAL A 713 -25.32 -23.05 0.12
CA VAL A 713 -25.20 -24.36 0.77
C VAL A 713 -23.72 -24.71 0.90
N SER A 714 -23.26 -24.95 2.11
CA SER A 714 -21.90 -25.30 2.47
C SER A 714 -21.88 -26.63 3.21
N TYR A 715 -21.04 -27.55 2.77
CA TYR A 715 -20.73 -28.80 3.44
C TYR A 715 -19.23 -28.87 3.74
N GLU A 716 -18.87 -29.23 4.97
CA GLU A 716 -17.48 -29.44 5.38
C GLU A 716 -17.34 -30.76 6.14
N HIS A 717 -16.33 -31.55 5.75
CA HIS A 717 -15.87 -32.73 6.48
C HIS A 717 -14.45 -32.48 6.98
N LEU A 718 -14.23 -32.61 8.29
CA LEU A 718 -12.94 -32.43 8.93
C LEU A 718 -12.56 -33.69 9.70
N GLN A 719 -11.45 -34.31 9.35
CA GLN A 719 -10.95 -35.48 10.04
C GLN A 719 -10.26 -35.10 11.36
N SER A 720 -10.47 -35.91 12.39
CA SER A 720 -9.72 -35.82 13.65
C SER A 720 -8.21 -35.83 13.38
N GLY A 721 -7.50 -34.90 14.02
CA GLY A 721 -6.09 -34.62 13.82
C GLY A 721 -5.80 -33.57 12.74
N PHE A 722 -6.80 -33.05 12.04
CA PHE A 722 -6.60 -31.95 11.11
C PHE A 722 -6.23 -30.69 11.88
N SER A 723 -5.14 -30.04 11.47
CA SER A 723 -4.64 -28.83 12.10
C SER A 723 -4.09 -27.87 11.04
N SER A 724 -4.43 -26.60 11.17
CA SER A 724 -3.85 -25.48 10.42
C SER A 724 -3.78 -24.25 11.32
N LEU A 725 -3.34 -23.09 10.81
CA LEU A 725 -3.26 -21.87 11.62
C LEU A 725 -4.62 -21.44 12.20
N ASP A 726 -5.72 -21.76 11.52
CA ASP A 726 -7.07 -21.34 11.89
C ASP A 726 -7.97 -22.49 12.37
N GLN A 727 -7.50 -23.74 12.32
CA GLN A 727 -8.33 -24.93 12.56
C GLN A 727 -7.62 -25.93 13.48
N GLN A 728 -8.30 -26.38 14.53
CA GLN A 728 -7.87 -27.46 15.41
C GLN A 728 -8.98 -28.49 15.56
N VAL A 729 -8.83 -29.67 14.95
CA VAL A 729 -9.90 -30.67 14.82
C VAL A 729 -9.58 -31.91 15.67
N THR A 730 -10.17 -31.99 16.86
CA THR A 730 -9.91 -33.09 17.82
C THR A 730 -10.73 -34.35 17.54
N ALA A 731 -11.92 -34.23 16.97
CA ALA A 731 -12.83 -35.32 16.60
C ALA A 731 -13.30 -35.16 15.14
N ASN A 732 -13.80 -36.23 14.51
CA ASN A 732 -14.31 -36.11 13.14
C ASN A 732 -15.55 -35.20 13.15
N LYS A 733 -15.63 -34.25 12.23
CA LYS A 733 -16.76 -33.32 12.11
C LYS A 733 -17.33 -33.34 10.70
N ASP A 734 -18.64 -33.53 10.61
CA ASP A 734 -19.41 -33.29 9.40
C ASP A 734 -20.36 -32.14 9.67
N SER A 735 -20.32 -31.11 8.84
CA SER A 735 -21.16 -29.93 9.00
C SER A 735 -21.84 -29.54 7.70
N LEU A 736 -23.13 -29.22 7.79
CA LEU A 736 -23.96 -28.76 6.69
C LEU A 736 -24.62 -27.44 7.10
N LEU A 737 -24.43 -26.41 6.30
CA LEU A 737 -25.05 -25.10 6.45
C LEU A 737 -25.80 -24.78 5.15
N ALA A 738 -27.09 -24.49 5.23
CA ALA A 738 -27.87 -23.96 4.13
C ALA A 738 -28.53 -22.66 4.60
N LYS A 739 -28.43 -21.59 3.81
CA LYS A 739 -29.08 -20.31 4.10
C LYS A 739 -29.53 -19.67 2.81
N GLY A 740 -30.61 -18.90 2.86
CA GLY A 740 -31.06 -18.20 1.69
C GLY A 740 -32.23 -17.28 1.99
N ASN A 741 -32.58 -16.49 0.99
CA ASN A 741 -33.76 -15.66 1.02
C ASN A 741 -34.44 -15.61 -0.34
N VAL A 742 -35.74 -15.34 -0.31
CA VAL A 742 -36.57 -15.14 -1.49
C VAL A 742 -37.41 -13.89 -1.29
N LYS A 743 -37.33 -12.98 -2.25
CA LYS A 743 -38.15 -11.78 -2.30
C LYS A 743 -39.51 -12.13 -2.90
N LEU A 744 -40.53 -12.16 -2.05
CA LEU A 744 -41.91 -12.48 -2.43
C LEU A 744 -42.64 -11.28 -3.06
N THR A 745 -42.37 -10.07 -2.56
CA THR A 745 -42.93 -8.81 -3.08
C THR A 745 -41.89 -7.69 -3.01
N SER A 746 -42.23 -6.47 -3.48
CA SER A 746 -41.34 -5.31 -3.32
C SER A 746 -41.01 -4.98 -1.87
N ALA A 747 -41.89 -5.34 -0.93
CA ALA A 747 -41.77 -5.03 0.50
C ALA A 747 -41.51 -6.27 1.39
N LEU A 748 -41.68 -7.49 0.88
CA LEU A 748 -41.56 -8.73 1.66
C LEU A 748 -40.43 -9.63 1.13
N THR A 749 -39.51 -9.99 2.02
CA THR A 749 -38.46 -10.99 1.80
C THR A 749 -38.58 -12.05 2.88
N LEU A 750 -38.59 -13.32 2.48
CA LEU A 750 -38.57 -14.47 3.37
C LEU A 750 -37.15 -15.04 3.39
N GLY A 751 -36.54 -15.14 4.57
CA GLY A 751 -35.22 -15.74 4.76
C GLY A 751 -35.31 -16.98 5.65
N GLY A 752 -34.36 -17.89 5.50
CA GLY A 752 -34.23 -19.05 6.36
C GLY A 752 -32.82 -19.62 6.34
N SER A 753 -32.47 -20.34 7.40
CA SER A 753 -31.21 -21.06 7.52
C SER A 753 -31.43 -22.42 8.19
N TYR A 754 -30.53 -23.36 7.89
CA TYR A 754 -30.46 -24.70 8.44
C TYR A 754 -29.01 -25.05 8.68
N SER A 755 -28.68 -25.52 9.88
CA SER A 755 -27.33 -25.90 10.27
C SER A 755 -27.38 -27.26 10.97
N ASP A 756 -26.55 -28.21 10.54
CA ASP A 756 -26.36 -29.53 11.16
C ASP A 756 -24.86 -29.75 11.43
N LEU A 757 -24.53 -30.27 12.61
CA LEU A 757 -23.17 -30.65 12.98
C LEU A 757 -23.21 -32.05 13.59
N ARG A 758 -22.43 -32.96 13.01
CA ARG A 758 -22.21 -34.31 13.54
C ARG A 758 -20.76 -34.44 13.97
N ILE A 759 -20.56 -34.96 15.17
CA ILE A 759 -19.24 -35.20 15.75
C ILE A 759 -19.14 -36.69 16.06
N ALA A 760 -18.10 -37.35 15.55
CA ALA A 760 -17.85 -38.78 15.72
C ALA A 760 -16.50 -39.07 16.38
#